data_AF-A0A6P4ZCB0-F1
#
_entry.id   AF-A0A6P4ZCB0-F1
#
_cell.length_a   1.000
_cell.length_b   1.000
_cell.length_c   1.000
_cell.angle_alpha   90.00
_cell.angle_beta   90.00
_cell.angle_gamma   90.00
#
_symmetry.space_group_name_H-M   'P 1'
#
loop_
_entity.id
_entity.type
_entity.pdbx_description
1 polymer ?
#
loop_
_entity_poly.entity_id
_entity_poly.type
_entity_poly.pdbx_seq_one_letter_code
_entity_poly.pdbx_strand_id
1 'polypeptide(L)'
;MAGIKAAPGSYGGETSLEQFKLWPKTLLQRYVRDRGLPVTGSVHDLRALAYSATIMCLPLVPTPQEEEQTRCEDYRSLLTVDGRQLPDPFVDLKSGWKKEEDGMQHWPPTMYGDMAEYLVANGEVQLQKRLMGDYKDGKAFSYFDSGFINEVLYHPINENSNVCFVKTTSGRSQRKNDEAHQVWVALQKSTGKIRTAYCTCFAGLGSTCNHIAGVLFKMDDAWSTGITNKACTSKPAEWTQPRKQANTNAKKIKDMEWRSSKWSKGKNKKPINTTARKLFTPVKDGSSPSLEELMADLYVSSKDACVFKYGMPTASAAYPTEDDINVEEDVELETQENVPQPLPELIAQSPLPTFSSEQIQALNEATMQQSSNPTWKQQRVGRITASVARSVMVMAEKLKSDSTISRSVLDGIMGRKSVPSNVPAIKYGNRMEPTAREAYVTAMRGRGHKGLTVKEAGLFVMKEHIYIGASPDGLVECSCQFCEPQNGLLEIKCPLSIANEDPKVNPPNYLVNKDGVLLLSHSHGYYSQVQLQMLVTDRAWCDFFVYTNKGHHCERIPADKHHQEKLRKAATVVFEQLVLPELKNPTEDITDPSGDERADTQSPGVDTEAPGEDDSMESACVVSNSASTDTAHPAEDSPHAPPPAKKRRVMSTQQKKALQVPGPIYLCGTCQSQCLDNVEHEADSSVGCDKCNRWFHWGCVGFDSDNMSDDWYCDECLTDL
;
A
#
# COMPACT_ATOMS: atom_id res chain seq x y z
N MET A 1 12.14 60.97 -34.36
CA MET A 1 13.02 61.17 -35.54
C MET A 1 14.22 60.24 -35.36
N ALA A 2 14.58 59.30 -36.22
CA ALA A 2 14.16 59.01 -37.59
C ALA A 2 14.20 57.48 -37.85
N GLY A 3 13.21 56.98 -38.59
CA GLY A 3 13.33 55.83 -39.49
C GLY A 3 13.51 54.42 -38.91
N ILE A 4 12.52 53.89 -38.17
CA ILE A 4 12.39 52.43 -38.01
C ILE A 4 11.84 51.90 -39.34
N LYS A 5 12.70 51.32 -40.18
CA LYS A 5 12.26 50.48 -41.30
C LYS A 5 11.71 49.16 -40.73
N ALA A 6 10.55 48.78 -41.24
CA ALA A 6 9.78 47.61 -40.87
C ALA A 6 10.61 46.32 -40.76
N ALA A 7 10.21 45.44 -39.83
CA ALA A 7 10.68 44.07 -39.79
C ALA A 7 10.38 43.37 -41.14
N PRO A 8 11.33 42.59 -41.70
CA PRO A 8 11.09 41.87 -42.94
C PRO A 8 10.20 40.67 -42.65
N GLY A 9 8.89 40.88 -42.82
CA GLY A 9 7.88 39.86 -42.62
C GLY A 9 6.59 40.28 -43.32
N SER A 10 6.61 40.36 -44.66
CA SER A 10 5.39 40.36 -45.50
C SER A 10 5.63 40.52 -47.01
N TYR A 11 6.86 40.42 -47.53
CA TYR A 11 7.08 40.37 -48.97
C TYR A 11 8.07 39.27 -49.32
N GLY A 12 7.66 38.35 -50.20
CA GLY A 12 8.41 37.17 -50.63
C GLY A 12 9.69 37.48 -51.41
N GLY A 13 10.72 37.91 -50.70
CA GLY A 13 12.11 37.94 -51.16
C GLY A 13 12.96 37.03 -50.28
N GLU A 14 13.85 36.25 -50.90
CA GLU A 14 14.78 35.36 -50.20
C GLU A 14 15.60 36.12 -49.16
N THR A 15 15.34 35.86 -47.88
CA THR A 15 16.18 36.33 -46.78
C THR A 15 17.56 35.74 -46.98
N SER A 16 18.60 36.56 -47.12
CA SER A 16 19.99 36.11 -47.29
C SER A 16 20.87 36.57 -46.12
N LEU A 17 21.91 35.80 -45.79
CA LEU A 17 22.87 36.12 -44.72
C LEU A 17 23.51 37.51 -44.90
N GLU A 18 23.59 37.98 -46.15
CA GLU A 18 24.09 39.31 -46.53
C GLU A 18 23.29 40.47 -45.91
N GLN A 19 21.99 40.28 -45.65
CA GLN A 19 21.13 41.33 -45.08
C GLN A 19 21.55 41.73 -43.65
N PHE A 20 22.18 40.80 -42.93
CA PHE A 20 22.68 41.01 -41.55
C PHE A 20 24.11 41.56 -41.52
N LYS A 21 24.81 41.66 -42.65
CA LYS A 21 26.18 42.23 -42.70
C LYS A 21 26.23 43.70 -42.31
N LEU A 22 25.19 44.45 -42.63
CA LEU A 22 25.10 45.89 -42.33
C LEU A 22 24.63 46.17 -40.89
N TRP A 23 24.23 45.15 -40.12
CA TRP A 23 23.73 45.36 -38.78
C TRP A 23 24.90 45.54 -37.79
N PRO A 24 24.87 46.59 -36.96
CA PRO A 24 25.84 46.76 -35.88
C PRO A 24 25.64 45.67 -34.83
N LYS A 25 26.73 45.32 -34.12
CA LYS A 25 26.74 44.26 -33.10
C LYS A 25 25.62 44.44 -32.07
N THR A 26 25.31 45.66 -31.66
CA THR A 26 24.27 45.99 -30.69
C THR A 26 22.86 45.63 -31.18
N LEU A 27 22.56 45.86 -32.46
CA LEU A 27 21.27 45.48 -33.06
C LEU A 27 21.16 43.98 -33.25
N LEU A 28 22.23 43.30 -33.65
CA LEU A 28 22.27 41.84 -33.73
C LEU A 28 22.05 41.20 -32.36
N GLN A 29 22.75 41.68 -31.33
CA GLN A 29 22.59 41.21 -29.95
C GLN A 29 21.17 41.41 -29.43
N ARG A 30 20.54 42.55 -29.72
CA ARG A 30 19.14 42.79 -29.35
C ARG A 30 18.20 41.83 -30.08
N TYR A 31 18.35 41.67 -31.39
CA TYR A 31 17.47 40.82 -32.20
C TYR A 31 17.50 39.34 -31.80
N VAL A 32 18.68 38.81 -31.47
CA VAL A 32 18.83 37.43 -30.98
C VAL A 32 18.39 37.29 -29.52
N ARG A 33 18.63 38.31 -28.67
CA ARG A 33 18.16 38.35 -27.27
C ARG A 33 16.65 38.30 -27.17
N ASP A 34 15.97 39.11 -27.98
CA ASP A 34 14.52 39.20 -28.01
C ASP A 34 13.88 37.87 -28.47
N ARG A 35 14.68 36.87 -28.89
CA ARG A 35 14.28 35.51 -29.30
C ARG A 35 14.94 34.39 -28.47
N GLY A 36 15.54 34.74 -27.33
CA GLY A 36 16.08 33.77 -26.38
C GLY A 36 17.39 33.11 -26.81
N LEU A 37 18.07 33.65 -27.83
CA LEU A 37 19.33 33.12 -28.34
C LEU A 37 20.54 33.77 -27.65
N PRO A 38 21.69 33.06 -27.57
CA PRO A 38 22.89 33.57 -26.92
C PRO A 38 23.41 34.84 -27.59
N VAL A 39 23.69 35.85 -26.76
CA VAL A 39 24.21 37.17 -27.19
C VAL A 39 25.74 37.27 -27.15
N THR A 40 26.38 36.19 -26.72
CA THR A 40 27.83 36.05 -26.58
C THR A 40 28.42 35.42 -27.84
N GLY A 41 29.35 36.12 -28.49
CA GLY A 41 29.97 35.61 -29.72
C GLY A 41 30.60 36.72 -30.56
N SER A 42 31.28 36.30 -31.63
CA SER A 42 31.76 37.23 -32.66
C SER A 42 30.59 37.83 -33.43
N VAL A 43 30.83 38.93 -34.15
CA VAL A 43 29.80 39.55 -35.00
C VAL A 43 29.32 38.58 -36.09
N HIS A 44 30.20 37.67 -36.53
CA HIS A 44 29.86 36.64 -37.51
C HIS A 44 28.85 35.64 -36.93
N ASP A 45 29.08 35.18 -35.70
CA ASP A 45 28.19 34.21 -35.03
C ASP A 45 26.81 34.81 -34.77
N LEU A 46 26.76 36.07 -34.35
CA LEU A 46 25.49 36.79 -34.12
C LEU A 46 24.70 37.00 -35.42
N ARG A 47 25.37 37.16 -36.56
CA ARG A 47 24.70 37.24 -37.88
C ARG A 47 24.16 35.89 -38.30
N ALA A 48 24.92 34.82 -38.10
CA ALA A 48 24.46 33.46 -38.35
C ALA A 48 23.23 33.14 -37.49
N LEU A 49 23.26 33.48 -36.19
CA LEU A 49 22.12 33.30 -35.28
C LEU A 49 20.90 34.13 -35.70
N ALA A 50 21.07 35.40 -36.09
CA ALA A 50 19.96 36.24 -36.55
C ALA A 50 19.34 35.74 -37.87
N TYR A 51 20.18 35.27 -38.79
CA TYR A 51 19.73 34.64 -40.03
C TYR A 51 18.95 33.35 -39.76
N SER A 52 19.52 32.44 -38.98
CA SER A 52 18.87 31.18 -38.60
C SER A 52 17.55 31.44 -37.86
N ALA A 53 17.50 32.42 -36.96
CA ALA A 53 16.28 32.82 -36.27
C ALA A 53 15.18 33.33 -37.22
N THR A 54 15.58 34.01 -38.30
CA THR A 54 14.64 34.53 -39.32
C THR A 54 14.12 33.40 -40.21
N ILE A 55 15.01 32.52 -40.67
CA ILE A 55 14.64 31.36 -41.51
C ILE A 55 13.74 30.38 -40.74
N MET A 56 14.02 30.16 -39.45
CA MET A 56 13.22 29.31 -38.58
C MET A 56 11.98 30.01 -38.01
N CYS A 57 11.73 31.27 -38.38
CA CYS A 57 10.61 32.08 -37.87
C CYS A 57 10.50 32.05 -36.33
N LEU A 58 11.63 32.16 -35.62
CA LEU A 58 11.64 32.09 -34.16
C LEU A 58 10.80 33.22 -33.55
N PRO A 59 9.84 32.89 -32.66
CA PRO A 59 8.99 33.87 -32.00
C PRO A 59 9.80 34.73 -31.02
N LEU A 60 9.26 35.90 -30.69
CA LEU A 60 9.83 36.73 -29.63
C LEU A 60 9.61 36.05 -28.28
N VAL A 61 10.58 36.19 -27.38
CA VAL A 61 10.40 35.82 -25.97
C VAL A 61 9.33 36.75 -25.40
N PRO A 62 8.24 36.22 -24.83
CA PRO A 62 7.18 37.04 -24.26
C PRO A 62 7.74 37.93 -23.14
N THR A 63 7.20 39.14 -23.01
CA THR A 63 7.52 39.99 -21.87
C THR A 63 6.98 39.37 -20.57
N PRO A 64 7.56 39.71 -19.40
CA PRO A 64 7.03 39.21 -18.12
C PRO A 64 5.55 39.49 -17.90
N GLN A 65 5.02 40.57 -18.48
CA GLN A 65 3.59 40.91 -18.43
C GLN A 65 2.75 39.97 -19.32
N GLU A 66 3.24 39.65 -20.52
CA GLU A 66 2.59 38.69 -21.42
C GLU A 66 2.66 37.26 -20.86
N GLU A 67 3.76 36.86 -20.23
CA GLU A 67 3.89 35.57 -19.53
C GLU A 67 2.91 35.46 -18.35
N GLU A 68 2.76 36.53 -17.55
CA GLU A 68 1.80 36.55 -16.44
C GLU A 68 0.35 36.55 -16.93
N GLN A 69 0.05 37.27 -18.02
CA GLN A 69 -1.27 37.25 -18.63
C GLN A 69 -1.60 35.84 -19.16
N THR A 70 -0.67 35.21 -19.88
CA THR A 70 -0.82 33.84 -20.37
C THR A 70 -1.05 32.88 -19.21
N ARG A 71 -0.27 32.99 -18.14
CA ARG A 71 -0.45 32.20 -16.91
C ARG A 71 -1.83 32.38 -16.28
N CYS A 72 -2.34 33.61 -16.23
CA CYS A 72 -3.66 33.89 -15.71
C CYS A 72 -4.76 33.28 -16.60
N GLU A 73 -4.58 33.30 -17.92
CA GLU A 73 -5.49 32.70 -18.88
C GLU A 73 -5.48 31.16 -18.78
N ASP A 74 -4.29 30.54 -18.70
CA ASP A 74 -4.11 29.11 -18.49
C ASP A 74 -4.77 28.65 -17.19
N TYR A 75 -4.56 29.37 -16.09
CA TYR A 75 -5.21 29.05 -14.82
C TYR A 75 -6.75 29.16 -14.90
N ARG A 76 -7.28 30.21 -15.55
CA ARG A 76 -8.75 30.33 -15.76
C ARG A 76 -9.32 29.20 -16.62
N SER A 77 -8.54 28.69 -17.56
CA SER A 77 -8.94 27.54 -18.39
C SER A 77 -9.12 26.27 -17.54
N LEU A 78 -8.28 26.06 -16.52
CA LEU A 78 -8.39 24.92 -15.59
C LEU A 78 -9.70 24.93 -14.79
N LEU A 79 -10.33 26.11 -14.61
CA LEU A 79 -11.62 26.24 -13.94
C LEU A 79 -12.81 25.99 -14.88
N THR A 80 -12.59 25.74 -16.17
CA THR A 80 -13.64 25.39 -17.12
C THR A 80 -13.77 23.87 -17.22
N VAL A 81 -14.84 23.29 -16.66
CA VAL A 81 -15.07 21.83 -16.65
C VAL A 81 -16.39 21.51 -17.32
N ASP A 82 -16.39 20.57 -18.28
CA ASP A 82 -17.57 20.16 -19.05
C ASP A 82 -18.34 21.35 -19.67
N GLY A 83 -17.61 22.39 -20.12
CA GLY A 83 -18.17 23.60 -20.74
C GLY A 83 -18.81 24.59 -19.75
N ARG A 84 -18.61 24.41 -18.43
CA ARG A 84 -19.09 25.32 -17.39
C ARG A 84 -17.92 25.92 -16.62
N GLN A 85 -18.00 27.23 -16.35
CA GLN A 85 -17.04 27.91 -15.47
C GLN A 85 -17.34 27.54 -14.02
N LEU A 86 -16.39 26.92 -13.33
CA LEU A 86 -16.45 26.66 -11.90
C LEU A 86 -15.97 27.91 -11.13
N PRO A 87 -16.49 28.14 -9.90
CA PRO A 87 -15.99 29.20 -9.04
C PRO A 87 -14.56 28.89 -8.58
N ASP A 88 -13.74 29.93 -8.45
CA ASP A 88 -12.34 29.81 -8.05
C ASP A 88 -12.21 29.35 -6.57
N PRO A 89 -11.51 28.22 -6.30
CA PRO A 89 -11.31 27.70 -4.94
C PRO A 89 -10.46 28.58 -4.00
N PHE A 90 -9.69 29.52 -4.54
CA PHE A 90 -8.82 30.42 -3.81
C PHE A 90 -9.43 31.82 -3.66
N VAL A 91 -10.19 32.29 -4.66
CA VAL A 91 -10.71 33.66 -4.70
C VAL A 91 -12.21 33.73 -4.38
N ASP A 92 -13.03 32.90 -5.03
CA ASP A 92 -14.49 33.00 -4.97
C ASP A 92 -15.07 32.22 -3.79
N LEU A 93 -14.52 31.03 -3.52
CA LEU A 93 -14.99 30.15 -2.45
C LEU A 93 -14.30 30.46 -1.11
N LYS A 94 -14.70 31.56 -0.46
CA LYS A 94 -14.12 31.99 0.83
C LYS A 94 -14.69 31.25 2.06
N SER A 95 -15.92 30.73 1.97
CA SER A 95 -16.62 30.02 3.05
C SER A 95 -17.28 28.74 2.53
N GLY A 96 -17.77 27.87 3.43
CA GLY A 96 -18.43 26.60 3.06
C GLY A 96 -17.48 25.39 2.94
N TRP A 97 -16.21 25.56 3.25
CA TRP A 97 -15.23 24.47 3.32
C TRP A 97 -15.45 23.63 4.58
N LYS A 98 -15.62 22.32 4.40
CA LYS A 98 -15.66 21.36 5.48
C LYS A 98 -14.24 20.91 5.80
N LYS A 99 -13.90 20.93 7.09
CA LYS A 99 -12.65 20.36 7.61
C LYS A 99 -12.57 18.86 7.36
N GLU A 100 -11.39 18.30 7.48
CA GLU A 100 -11.14 16.89 7.17
C GLU A 100 -12.01 15.97 8.06
N GLU A 101 -12.18 16.31 9.33
CA GLU A 101 -13.06 15.61 10.29
C GLU A 101 -14.51 15.40 9.79
N ASP A 102 -15.12 16.43 9.20
CA ASP A 102 -16.51 16.42 8.73
C ASP A 102 -16.66 16.16 7.21
N GLY A 103 -15.61 16.51 6.47
CA GLY A 103 -15.55 16.51 5.02
C GLY A 103 -15.14 15.15 4.44
N MET A 104 -14.35 14.37 5.17
CA MET A 104 -13.78 13.10 4.67
C MET A 104 -14.85 12.08 4.27
N GLN A 105 -15.96 11.98 5.00
CA GLN A 105 -17.10 11.13 4.62
C GLN A 105 -17.76 11.50 3.27
N HIS A 106 -17.47 12.69 2.74
CA HIS A 106 -17.97 13.18 1.45
C HIS A 106 -16.90 13.11 0.34
N TRP A 107 -15.70 12.62 0.64
CA TRP A 107 -14.65 12.49 -0.36
C TRP A 107 -15.07 11.47 -1.42
N PRO A 108 -14.97 11.81 -2.72
CA PRO A 108 -15.32 10.88 -3.79
C PRO A 108 -14.42 9.63 -3.79
N PRO A 109 -14.93 8.48 -4.28
CA PRO A 109 -14.22 7.21 -4.34
C PRO A 109 -13.12 7.23 -5.40
N THR A 110 -11.99 7.84 -5.07
CA THR A 110 -10.88 8.05 -6.03
C THR A 110 -9.90 6.89 -5.87
N MET A 111 -9.76 6.07 -6.91
CA MET A 111 -8.85 4.92 -6.87
C MET A 111 -7.53 5.23 -7.58
N TYR A 112 -6.47 4.49 -7.26
CA TYR A 112 -5.19 4.57 -7.98
C TYR A 112 -5.34 4.52 -9.51
N GLY A 113 -6.28 3.71 -10.03
CA GLY A 113 -6.57 3.64 -11.47
C GLY A 113 -7.03 4.98 -12.06
N ASP A 114 -7.90 5.72 -11.36
CA ASP A 114 -8.36 7.05 -11.78
C ASP A 114 -7.24 8.09 -11.74
N MET A 115 -6.31 7.95 -10.78
CA MET A 115 -5.12 8.81 -10.67
C MET A 115 -4.17 8.58 -11.83
N ALA A 116 -3.87 7.31 -12.13
CA ALA A 116 -3.02 6.94 -13.25
C ALA A 116 -3.62 7.43 -14.58
N GLU A 117 -4.93 7.23 -14.80
CA GLU A 117 -5.63 7.73 -15.99
C GLU A 117 -5.48 9.26 -16.12
N TYR A 118 -5.76 10.01 -15.06
CA TYR A 118 -5.69 11.46 -15.06
C TYR A 118 -4.28 12.00 -15.31
N LEU A 119 -3.28 11.43 -14.63
CA LEU A 119 -1.90 11.87 -14.77
C LEU A 119 -1.33 11.55 -16.16
N VAL A 120 -1.72 10.42 -16.75
CA VAL A 120 -1.32 10.03 -18.12
C VAL A 120 -2.02 10.87 -19.19
N ALA A 121 -3.31 11.18 -19.01
CA ALA A 121 -4.09 11.98 -19.95
C ALA A 121 -3.65 13.44 -20.03
N ASN A 122 -3.17 14.00 -18.91
CA ASN A 122 -2.78 15.42 -18.81
C ASN A 122 -1.25 15.65 -18.82
N GLY A 123 -0.43 14.60 -18.97
CA GLY A 123 1.02 14.72 -19.04
C GLY A 123 1.54 14.91 -20.47
N GLU A 124 2.58 15.75 -20.66
CA GLU A 124 3.35 15.81 -21.91
C GLU A 124 3.93 14.43 -22.30
N VAL A 125 4.21 14.19 -23.58
CA VAL A 125 4.75 12.89 -24.08
C VAL A 125 6.06 12.46 -23.36
N GLN A 126 6.89 13.41 -22.94
CA GLN A 126 8.07 13.19 -22.08
C GLN A 126 7.68 12.86 -20.62
N LEU A 127 6.56 13.40 -20.15
CA LEU A 127 5.97 13.11 -18.84
C LEU A 127 5.29 11.73 -18.83
N GLN A 128 4.69 11.29 -19.94
CA GLN A 128 4.10 9.95 -20.09
C GLN A 128 5.15 8.84 -19.97
N LYS A 129 6.33 9.00 -20.59
CA LYS A 129 7.48 8.08 -20.37
C LYS A 129 8.01 8.11 -18.93
N ARG A 130 7.88 9.24 -18.22
CA ARG A 130 8.30 9.41 -16.80
C ARG A 130 7.25 8.97 -15.77
N LEU A 131 5.97 8.98 -16.12
CA LEU A 131 4.84 8.53 -15.30
C LEU A 131 4.76 7.00 -15.24
N MET A 132 5.23 6.33 -16.30
CA MET A 132 5.33 4.87 -16.36
C MET A 132 6.59 4.30 -15.65
N GLY A 133 7.30 5.12 -14.88
CA GLY A 133 8.47 4.71 -14.10
C GLY A 133 8.24 4.85 -12.59
N ASP A 134 8.64 3.83 -11.83
CA ASP A 134 8.52 3.66 -10.36
C ASP A 134 9.01 4.87 -9.51
N TYR A 135 9.76 5.80 -10.11
CA TYR A 135 10.42 6.92 -9.42
C TYR A 135 9.47 8.08 -9.03
N LYS A 136 8.38 8.32 -9.77
CA LYS A 136 7.43 9.41 -9.43
C LYS A 136 6.35 8.96 -8.45
N ASP A 137 5.90 7.70 -8.52
CA ASP A 137 4.96 7.13 -7.54
C ASP A 137 5.58 7.07 -6.15
N GLY A 138 6.84 6.62 -6.02
CA GLY A 138 7.54 6.63 -4.73
C GLY A 138 7.75 8.05 -4.16
N LYS A 139 8.03 9.04 -5.02
CA LYS A 139 8.28 10.43 -4.61
C LYS A 139 7.00 11.23 -4.37
N ALA A 140 5.90 10.95 -5.06
CA ALA A 140 4.61 11.58 -4.79
C ALA A 140 3.95 10.95 -3.55
N PHE A 141 4.01 9.63 -3.43
CA PHE A 141 3.61 8.91 -2.22
C PHE A 141 4.40 9.37 -1.00
N SER A 142 5.72 9.64 -1.14
CA SER A 142 6.52 10.14 -0.01
C SER A 142 6.04 11.49 0.53
N TYR A 143 5.39 12.34 -0.28
CA TYR A 143 4.83 13.60 0.23
C TYR A 143 3.62 13.35 1.13
N PHE A 144 2.80 12.35 0.81
CA PHE A 144 1.73 11.88 1.67
C PHE A 144 2.29 11.19 2.92
N ASP A 145 3.13 10.16 2.76
CA ASP A 145 3.67 9.34 3.85
C ASP A 145 4.56 10.12 4.83
N SER A 146 5.30 11.12 4.34
CA SER A 146 6.14 11.99 5.19
C SER A 146 5.39 13.19 5.78
N GLY A 147 4.06 13.25 5.64
CA GLY A 147 3.22 14.30 6.24
C GLY A 147 3.43 15.70 5.64
N PHE A 148 3.85 15.80 4.39
CA PHE A 148 3.95 17.10 3.69
C PHE A 148 2.60 17.58 3.16
N ILE A 149 1.58 16.72 3.12
CA ILE A 149 0.20 17.10 2.78
C ILE A 149 -0.55 17.38 4.08
N ASN A 150 -0.99 18.61 4.27
CA ASN A 150 -1.72 19.03 5.45
C ASN A 150 -3.19 18.57 5.39
N GLU A 151 -4.03 19.14 6.25
CA GLU A 151 -5.46 18.90 6.26
C GLU A 151 -6.09 19.13 4.87
N VAL A 152 -6.93 18.21 4.42
CA VAL A 152 -7.65 18.28 3.15
C VAL A 152 -9.09 18.73 3.42
N LEU A 153 -9.40 19.93 2.94
CA LEU A 153 -10.71 20.55 3.06
C LEU A 153 -11.60 20.16 1.88
N TYR A 154 -12.89 19.95 2.12
CA TYR A 154 -13.88 19.58 1.09
C TYR A 154 -14.91 20.68 0.85
N HIS A 155 -15.26 20.95 -0.40
CA HIS A 155 -16.32 21.88 -0.78
C HIS A 155 -17.23 21.29 -1.88
N PRO A 156 -18.56 21.20 -1.66
CA PRO A 156 -19.48 20.60 -2.63
C PRO A 156 -19.79 21.50 -3.84
N ILE A 157 -19.30 22.74 -3.86
CA ILE A 157 -19.64 23.84 -4.80
C ILE A 157 -21.10 24.28 -4.61
N ASN A 158 -22.03 23.41 -4.96
CA ASN A 158 -23.46 23.50 -4.65
C ASN A 158 -24.08 22.09 -4.65
N GLU A 159 -25.28 21.93 -4.10
CA GLU A 159 -25.94 20.62 -3.97
C GLU A 159 -26.23 19.95 -5.33
N ASN A 160 -26.47 20.75 -6.37
CA ASN A 160 -26.82 20.28 -7.71
C ASN A 160 -25.60 20.04 -8.62
N SER A 161 -24.40 20.36 -8.17
CA SER A 161 -23.16 20.20 -8.93
C SER A 161 -22.72 18.75 -8.88
N ASN A 162 -22.40 18.17 -10.04
CA ASN A 162 -21.79 16.84 -10.13
C ASN A 162 -20.31 16.84 -9.73
N VAL A 163 -19.70 18.02 -9.57
CA VAL A 163 -18.29 18.23 -9.23
C VAL A 163 -18.16 18.83 -7.83
N CYS A 164 -17.15 18.40 -7.10
CA CYS A 164 -16.72 18.99 -5.83
C CYS A 164 -15.25 19.41 -5.91
N PHE A 165 -14.82 20.27 -4.97
CA PHE A 165 -13.42 20.61 -4.77
C PHE A 165 -12.89 19.98 -3.48
N VAL A 166 -11.62 19.59 -3.53
CA VAL A 166 -10.79 19.44 -2.34
C VAL A 166 -9.64 20.44 -2.40
N LYS A 167 -9.23 20.96 -1.24
CA LYS A 167 -8.14 21.94 -1.12
C LYS A 167 -7.25 21.59 0.05
N THR A 168 -5.95 21.81 -0.08
CA THR A 168 -4.99 21.62 1.01
C THR A 168 -3.77 22.51 0.82
N THR A 169 -2.86 22.47 1.78
CA THR A 169 -1.53 23.07 1.70
C THR A 169 -0.47 21.98 1.74
N SER A 170 0.58 22.12 0.94
CA SER A 170 1.69 21.18 0.86
C SER A 170 3.01 21.86 1.23
N GLY A 171 3.68 21.36 2.27
CA GLY A 171 4.98 21.86 2.71
C GLY A 171 6.06 21.65 1.64
N ARG A 172 7.05 22.55 1.57
CA ARG A 172 8.13 22.45 0.59
C ARG A 172 9.17 21.42 1.03
N SER A 173 9.48 20.47 0.16
CA SER A 173 10.45 19.39 0.45
C SER A 173 11.90 19.87 0.62
N GLN A 174 12.29 20.97 -0.04
CA GLN A 174 13.67 21.50 0.00
C GLN A 174 13.85 22.72 0.91
N ARG A 175 12.76 23.45 1.23
CA ARG A 175 12.81 24.70 2.01
C ARG A 175 11.66 24.72 3.00
N LYS A 176 11.79 23.97 4.09
CA LYS A 176 10.71 23.71 5.05
C LYS A 176 10.12 24.96 5.72
N ASN A 177 10.86 26.08 5.74
CA ASN A 177 10.44 27.34 6.35
C ASN A 177 9.78 28.31 5.36
N ASP A 178 9.75 27.98 4.06
CA ASP A 178 9.05 28.78 3.06
C ASP A 178 7.54 28.51 3.10
N GLU A 179 6.74 29.47 2.62
CA GLU A 179 5.29 29.34 2.53
C GLU A 179 4.87 28.10 1.72
N ALA A 180 3.95 27.32 2.29
CA ALA A 180 3.45 26.08 1.72
C ALA A 180 2.72 26.32 0.38
N HIS A 181 2.84 25.36 -0.53
CA HIS A 181 2.10 25.42 -1.79
C HIS A 181 0.61 25.16 -1.55
N GLN A 182 -0.26 25.98 -2.12
CA GLN A 182 -1.70 25.75 -2.08
C GLN A 182 -2.08 24.83 -3.23
N VAL A 183 -2.92 23.83 -2.94
CA VAL A 183 -3.34 22.81 -3.89
C VAL A 183 -4.86 22.71 -3.88
N TRP A 184 -5.49 22.62 -5.05
CA TRP A 184 -6.88 22.20 -5.18
C TRP A 184 -7.04 21.13 -6.26
N VAL A 185 -8.05 20.28 -6.10
CA VAL A 185 -8.43 19.24 -7.07
C VAL A 185 -9.95 19.26 -7.23
N ALA A 186 -10.42 19.23 -8.47
CA ALA A 186 -11.84 19.10 -8.81
C ALA A 186 -12.15 17.65 -9.21
N LEU A 187 -13.10 17.03 -8.52
CA LEU A 187 -13.47 15.64 -8.72
C LEU A 187 -14.97 15.48 -8.95
N GLN A 188 -15.34 14.46 -9.73
CA GLN A 188 -16.73 14.07 -9.90
C GLN A 188 -17.22 13.33 -8.64
N LYS A 189 -18.28 13.84 -8.00
CA LYS A 189 -18.81 13.35 -6.72
C LYS A 189 -19.20 11.86 -6.76
N SER A 190 -19.79 11.41 -7.87
CA SER A 190 -20.35 10.06 -8.00
C SER A 190 -19.32 8.99 -8.36
N THR A 191 -18.27 9.35 -9.08
CA THR A 191 -17.32 8.38 -9.66
C THR A 191 -15.90 8.51 -9.12
N GLY A 192 -15.55 9.61 -8.45
CA GLY A 192 -14.15 9.86 -8.07
C GLY A 192 -13.27 10.32 -9.23
N LYS A 193 -13.79 10.41 -10.46
CA LYS A 193 -13.00 10.80 -11.62
C LYS A 193 -12.47 12.23 -11.47
N ILE A 194 -11.16 12.39 -11.56
CA ILE A 194 -10.47 13.68 -11.47
C ILE A 194 -10.71 14.45 -12.76
N ARG A 195 -11.15 15.71 -12.64
CA ARG A 195 -11.46 16.56 -13.80
C ARG A 195 -10.34 17.56 -14.09
N THR A 196 -9.82 18.19 -13.06
CA THR A 196 -8.81 19.24 -13.15
C THR A 196 -8.18 19.45 -11.77
N ALA A 197 -6.96 19.97 -11.73
CA ALA A 197 -6.22 20.20 -10.49
C ALA A 197 -5.23 21.34 -10.68
N TYR A 198 -4.87 22.02 -9.59
CA TYR A 198 -3.87 23.07 -9.63
C TYR A 198 -3.08 23.13 -8.34
N CYS A 199 -1.83 23.58 -8.47
CA CYS A 199 -0.94 23.81 -7.34
C CYS A 199 -0.16 25.12 -7.57
N THR A 200 0.13 25.90 -6.54
CA THR A 200 0.94 27.13 -6.67
C THR A 200 2.44 26.88 -6.87
N CYS A 201 2.87 25.63 -7.08
CA CYS A 201 4.26 25.31 -7.39
C CYS A 201 4.60 25.66 -8.85
N PHE A 202 5.90 25.70 -9.19
CA PHE A 202 6.37 26.00 -10.54
C PHE A 202 5.74 25.12 -11.64
N ALA A 203 5.48 23.84 -11.34
CA ALA A 203 4.84 22.89 -12.26
C ALA A 203 3.31 22.84 -12.14
N GLY A 204 2.71 23.82 -11.48
CA GLY A 204 1.32 23.85 -11.05
C GLY A 204 0.27 23.84 -12.16
N LEU A 205 0.53 24.62 -13.21
CA LEU A 205 -0.35 24.75 -14.39
C LEU A 205 -0.44 23.44 -15.17
N GLY A 206 0.61 22.62 -15.10
CA GLY A 206 0.61 21.29 -15.70
C GLY A 206 -0.31 20.28 -14.99
N SER A 207 -0.95 20.64 -13.88
CA SER A 207 -1.97 19.84 -13.18
C SER A 207 -1.52 18.43 -12.68
N THR A 208 -0.24 18.06 -12.85
CA THR A 208 0.31 16.72 -12.57
C THR A 208 1.57 16.78 -11.70
N CYS A 209 1.70 17.80 -10.86
CA CYS A 209 2.85 17.94 -9.96
C CYS A 209 2.79 16.92 -8.80
N ASN A 210 3.92 16.69 -8.13
CA ASN A 210 3.97 15.73 -7.02
C ASN A 210 3.09 16.13 -5.82
N HIS A 211 2.81 17.43 -5.64
CA HIS A 211 1.89 17.88 -4.59
C HIS A 211 0.47 17.43 -4.89
N ILE A 212 -0.01 17.61 -6.14
CA ILE A 212 -1.34 17.13 -6.58
C ILE A 212 -1.42 15.61 -6.44
N ALA A 213 -0.40 14.88 -6.91
CA ALA A 213 -0.36 13.43 -6.77
C ALA A 213 -0.36 12.98 -5.29
N GLY A 214 0.33 13.68 -4.39
CA GLY A 214 0.30 13.41 -2.96
C GLY A 214 -1.09 13.58 -2.33
N VAL A 215 -1.85 14.61 -2.75
CA VAL A 215 -3.27 14.77 -2.33
C VAL A 215 -4.12 13.62 -2.82
N LEU A 216 -3.94 13.21 -4.08
CA LEU A 216 -4.65 12.09 -4.65
C LEU A 216 -4.35 10.80 -3.86
N PHE A 217 -3.08 10.47 -3.60
CA PHE A 217 -2.72 9.31 -2.78
C PHE A 217 -3.37 9.32 -1.38
N LYS A 218 -3.46 10.49 -0.72
CA LYS A 218 -4.18 10.61 0.55
C LYS A 218 -5.67 10.26 0.43
N MET A 219 -6.30 10.60 -0.70
CA MET A 219 -7.71 10.28 -0.96
C MET A 219 -7.92 8.78 -1.29
N ASP A 220 -7.03 8.16 -2.05
CA ASP A 220 -7.08 6.70 -2.31
C ASP A 220 -6.79 5.90 -1.04
N ASP A 221 -5.86 6.34 -0.19
CA ASP A 221 -5.64 5.72 1.13
C ASP A 221 -6.91 5.81 1.99
N ALA A 222 -7.55 6.99 2.07
CA ALA A 222 -8.79 7.17 2.82
C ALA A 222 -9.98 6.36 2.26
N TRP A 223 -9.99 6.05 0.96
CA TRP A 223 -10.99 5.20 0.32
C TRP A 223 -10.70 3.71 0.51
N SER A 224 -9.48 3.27 0.24
CA SER A 224 -9.03 1.88 0.34
C SER A 224 -9.03 1.36 1.78
N THR A 225 -8.76 2.21 2.77
CA THR A 225 -8.84 1.88 4.20
C THR A 225 -10.27 1.89 4.75
N GLY A 226 -11.26 2.28 3.94
CA GLY A 226 -12.67 2.31 4.34
C GLY A 226 -13.04 3.45 5.30
N ILE A 227 -12.16 4.43 5.50
CA ILE A 227 -12.43 5.58 6.38
C ILE A 227 -13.55 6.47 5.77
N THR A 228 -13.50 6.68 4.46
CA THR A 228 -14.53 7.40 3.69
C THR A 228 -15.73 6.51 3.36
N ASN A 229 -15.55 5.18 3.36
CA ASN A 229 -16.57 4.16 3.13
C ASN A 229 -16.86 3.37 4.41
N LYS A 230 -17.36 4.07 5.46
CA LYS A 230 -17.75 3.41 6.70
C LYS A 230 -18.74 2.29 6.41
N ALA A 231 -18.37 1.06 6.76
CA ALA A 231 -19.27 -0.09 6.74
C ALA A 231 -20.57 0.26 7.48
N CYS A 232 -21.68 -0.35 7.09
CA CYS A 232 -23.00 -0.14 7.71
C CYS A 232 -22.99 -0.35 9.24
N THR A 233 -21.99 -1.05 9.77
CA THR A 233 -21.76 -1.33 11.19
C THR A 233 -20.98 -0.24 11.93
N SER A 234 -20.33 0.69 11.23
CA SER A 234 -19.49 1.77 11.80
C SER A 234 -20.19 3.14 11.83
N LYS A 235 -21.43 3.21 11.32
CA LYS A 235 -22.34 4.34 11.54
C LYS A 235 -23.04 4.12 12.89
N PRO A 236 -23.38 5.17 13.67
CA PRO A 236 -24.35 5.03 14.75
C PRO A 236 -25.57 4.30 14.21
N ALA A 237 -26.02 3.25 14.88
CA ALA A 237 -27.08 2.39 14.38
C ALA A 237 -28.34 3.22 14.02
N GLU A 238 -28.56 3.47 12.73
CA GLU A 238 -29.78 4.12 12.24
C GLU A 238 -31.02 3.25 12.50
N TRP A 239 -30.82 1.95 12.77
CA TRP A 239 -31.87 1.02 13.20
C TRP A 239 -32.45 1.33 14.59
N THR A 240 -31.74 2.12 15.41
CA THR A 240 -32.16 2.48 16.78
C THR A 240 -32.36 3.98 16.97
N GLN A 241 -32.69 4.74 15.92
CA GLN A 241 -33.49 5.95 16.12
C GLN A 241 -34.97 5.57 16.10
N PRO A 242 -35.69 5.62 17.24
CA PRO A 242 -37.13 5.42 17.23
C PRO A 242 -37.74 6.49 16.32
N ARG A 243 -38.26 6.07 15.16
CA ARG A 243 -39.13 6.95 14.36
C ARG A 243 -40.28 7.36 15.27
N LYS A 244 -40.48 8.67 15.44
CA LYS A 244 -41.68 9.21 16.09
C LYS A 244 -42.91 8.57 15.44
N GLN A 245 -43.55 7.67 16.21
CA GLN A 245 -44.86 7.05 15.97
C GLN A 245 -45.14 6.56 14.54
N ALA A 246 -44.54 5.42 14.16
CA ALA A 246 -45.18 4.55 13.17
C ALA A 246 -46.03 3.52 13.92
N ASN A 247 -47.35 3.72 13.90
CA ASN A 247 -48.34 2.85 14.53
C ASN A 247 -48.27 1.44 13.89
N THR A 248 -47.49 0.55 14.47
CA THR A 248 -47.27 -0.83 13.99
C THR A 248 -47.92 -1.80 14.97
N ASN A 249 -49.25 -1.85 14.95
CA ASN A 249 -49.96 -2.92 15.63
C ASN A 249 -49.54 -4.28 15.03
N ALA A 250 -49.08 -5.19 15.89
CA ALA A 250 -48.74 -6.56 15.52
C ALA A 250 -49.94 -7.23 14.85
N LYS A 251 -49.70 -7.90 13.72
CA LYS A 251 -50.70 -8.70 13.01
C LYS A 251 -50.27 -10.16 13.01
N LYS A 252 -51.24 -11.07 13.06
CA LYS A 252 -50.97 -12.50 12.86
C LYS A 252 -50.37 -12.69 11.46
N ILE A 253 -49.45 -13.65 11.30
CA ILE A 253 -48.71 -13.89 10.05
C ILE A 253 -49.63 -14.03 8.83
N LYS A 254 -50.80 -14.66 8.99
CA LYS A 254 -51.82 -14.83 7.94
C LYS A 254 -52.41 -13.49 7.42
N ASP A 255 -52.37 -12.46 8.26
CA ASP A 255 -52.95 -11.13 8.01
C ASP A 255 -51.88 -10.11 7.57
N MET A 256 -50.61 -10.55 7.45
CA MET A 256 -49.51 -9.74 6.94
C MET A 256 -49.47 -9.73 5.41
N GLU A 257 -49.23 -8.55 4.82
CA GLU A 257 -48.99 -8.41 3.38
C GLU A 257 -47.49 -8.43 3.07
N TRP A 258 -47.05 -9.46 2.34
CA TRP A 258 -45.64 -9.64 1.98
C TRP A 258 -45.39 -9.22 0.52
N ARG A 259 -44.40 -8.34 0.30
CA ARG A 259 -43.97 -7.86 -1.02
C ARG A 259 -42.45 -7.96 -1.13
N SER A 260 -41.92 -8.41 -2.28
CA SER A 260 -40.48 -8.54 -2.51
C SER A 260 -39.84 -7.19 -2.84
N SER A 261 -38.66 -6.92 -2.27
CA SER A 261 -37.85 -5.74 -2.54
C SER A 261 -36.80 -6.01 -3.64
N LYS A 262 -37.08 -5.64 -4.89
CA LYS A 262 -36.02 -5.41 -5.90
C LYS A 262 -36.33 -4.16 -6.75
N TRP A 263 -35.26 -3.41 -7.01
CA TRP A 263 -35.25 -2.10 -7.68
C TRP A 263 -35.36 -2.24 -9.20
N SER A 264 -36.58 -2.21 -9.75
CA SER A 264 -36.79 -1.77 -11.14
C SER A 264 -38.18 -1.14 -11.33
N LYS A 265 -38.22 -0.10 -12.17
CA LYS A 265 -39.36 0.81 -12.39
C LYS A 265 -40.59 0.09 -12.96
N GLY A 266 -41.78 0.40 -12.45
CA GLY A 266 -43.05 0.13 -13.14
C GLY A 266 -44.17 -0.44 -12.26
N LYS A 267 -45.29 0.29 -12.19
CA LYS A 267 -46.42 0.15 -11.25
C LYS A 267 -47.26 -1.12 -11.50
N ASN A 268 -47.88 -1.61 -10.40
CA ASN A 268 -48.84 -2.71 -10.26
C ASN A 268 -48.30 -4.15 -10.36
N LYS A 269 -47.77 -4.67 -9.24
CA LYS A 269 -47.53 -6.12 -9.05
C LYS A 269 -48.43 -6.69 -7.94
N LYS A 270 -49.02 -7.87 -8.22
CA LYS A 270 -49.89 -8.62 -7.31
C LYS A 270 -49.09 -9.11 -6.08
N PRO A 271 -49.69 -9.15 -4.88
CA PRO A 271 -49.00 -9.62 -3.66
C PRO A 271 -48.55 -11.08 -3.80
N ILE A 272 -47.43 -11.43 -3.15
CA ILE A 272 -46.85 -12.79 -3.16
C ILE A 272 -47.85 -13.83 -2.62
N ASN A 273 -48.65 -13.39 -1.65
CA ASN A 273 -49.75 -14.16 -1.07
C ASN A 273 -51.08 -13.77 -1.72
N THR A 274 -51.34 -14.30 -2.92
CA THR A 274 -52.61 -14.07 -3.65
C THR A 274 -53.79 -14.64 -2.87
N THR A 275 -55.01 -14.13 -3.11
CA THR A 275 -56.23 -14.64 -2.45
C THR A 275 -56.40 -16.15 -2.63
N ALA A 276 -56.01 -16.69 -3.79
CA ALA A 276 -56.00 -18.13 -4.06
C ALA A 276 -55.06 -18.93 -3.14
N ARG A 277 -53.88 -18.36 -2.78
CA ARG A 277 -52.95 -18.98 -1.82
C ARG A 277 -53.44 -18.85 -0.37
N LYS A 278 -54.09 -17.73 -0.02
CA LYS A 278 -54.71 -17.55 1.30
C LYS A 278 -55.88 -18.50 1.54
N LEU A 279 -56.60 -18.85 0.48
CA LEU A 279 -57.74 -19.77 0.49
C LEU A 279 -57.33 -21.21 0.13
N PHE A 280 -56.04 -21.50 -0.05
CA PHE A 280 -55.57 -22.84 -0.36
C PHE A 280 -55.65 -23.71 0.89
N THR A 281 -56.61 -24.63 0.91
CA THR A 281 -56.68 -25.70 1.89
C THR A 281 -56.18 -26.97 1.23
N PRO A 282 -55.13 -27.64 1.75
CA PRO A 282 -54.59 -28.86 1.14
C PRO A 282 -55.52 -30.08 1.27
N VAL A 283 -56.64 -29.93 2.00
CA VAL A 283 -57.69 -30.94 2.09
C VAL A 283 -58.57 -30.80 0.84
N LYS A 284 -58.34 -31.67 -0.15
CA LYS A 284 -59.37 -31.95 -1.17
C LYS A 284 -60.56 -32.58 -0.46
N ASP A 285 -61.78 -32.29 -0.91
CA ASP A 285 -63.03 -32.96 -0.51
C ASP A 285 -63.02 -34.45 -0.92
N GLY A 286 -62.09 -35.21 -0.35
CA GLY A 286 -61.96 -36.65 -0.46
C GLY A 286 -61.79 -37.18 0.96
N SER A 287 -62.55 -38.22 1.28
CA SER A 287 -62.55 -38.88 2.58
C SER A 287 -61.13 -39.02 3.15
N SER A 288 -60.95 -38.60 4.40
CA SER A 288 -59.70 -38.80 5.14
C SER A 288 -59.28 -40.28 5.02
N PRO A 289 -58.07 -40.58 4.50
CA PRO A 289 -57.62 -41.96 4.35
C PRO A 289 -57.61 -42.64 5.72
N SER A 290 -58.13 -43.86 5.79
CA SER A 290 -58.20 -44.58 7.06
C SER A 290 -56.78 -45.01 7.47
N LEU A 291 -56.55 -45.14 8.77
CA LEU A 291 -55.27 -45.66 9.27
C LEU A 291 -55.00 -47.08 8.71
N GLU A 292 -56.05 -47.85 8.43
CA GLU A 292 -55.95 -49.18 7.86
C GLU A 292 -55.44 -49.16 6.41
N GLU A 293 -55.92 -48.23 5.57
CA GLU A 293 -55.39 -48.07 4.21
C GLU A 293 -53.91 -47.66 4.22
N LEU A 294 -53.55 -46.72 5.09
CA LEU A 294 -52.17 -46.26 5.22
C LEU A 294 -51.24 -47.39 5.71
N MET A 295 -51.68 -48.18 6.69
CA MET A 295 -50.90 -49.32 7.19
C MET A 295 -50.79 -50.43 6.15
N ALA A 296 -51.82 -50.70 5.37
CA ALA A 296 -51.79 -51.71 4.31
C ALA A 296 -50.74 -51.37 3.24
N ASP A 297 -50.67 -50.12 2.81
CA ASP A 297 -49.69 -49.66 1.81
C ASP A 297 -48.25 -49.68 2.36
N LEU A 298 -48.06 -49.31 3.64
CA LEU A 298 -46.75 -49.32 4.31
C LEU A 298 -46.20 -50.74 4.50
N TYR A 299 -47.05 -51.72 4.84
CA TYR A 299 -46.64 -53.11 5.05
C TYR A 299 -46.12 -53.79 3.78
N VAL A 300 -46.60 -53.38 2.60
CA VAL A 300 -46.10 -53.87 1.31
C VAL A 300 -44.67 -53.40 1.08
N SER A 301 -44.35 -52.18 1.49
CA SER A 301 -43.06 -51.54 1.24
C SER A 301 -42.02 -51.81 2.34
N SER A 302 -42.46 -52.01 3.58
CA SER A 302 -41.60 -52.32 4.72
C SER A 302 -42.36 -53.16 5.75
N LYS A 303 -42.06 -54.46 5.79
CA LYS A 303 -42.76 -55.44 6.65
C LYS A 303 -42.54 -55.21 8.15
N ASP A 304 -41.45 -54.53 8.51
CA ASP A 304 -41.08 -54.26 9.90
C ASP A 304 -41.52 -52.85 10.37
N ALA A 305 -42.28 -52.12 9.54
CA ALA A 305 -42.76 -50.79 9.90
C ALA A 305 -43.80 -50.85 11.03
N CYS A 306 -43.56 -50.09 12.10
CA CYS A 306 -44.50 -49.89 13.19
C CYS A 306 -44.96 -48.41 13.24
N VAL A 307 -46.21 -48.18 13.64
CA VAL A 307 -46.79 -46.83 13.78
C VAL A 307 -47.10 -46.56 15.24
N PHE A 308 -46.53 -45.50 15.80
CA PHE A 308 -46.87 -45.04 17.14
C PHE A 308 -48.10 -44.13 17.09
N LYS A 309 -49.25 -44.65 17.54
CA LYS A 309 -50.47 -43.85 17.68
C LYS A 309 -50.39 -43.05 18.97
N TYR A 310 -50.10 -41.76 18.86
CA TYR A 310 -50.23 -40.83 19.99
C TYR A 310 -51.72 -40.59 20.25
N GLY A 311 -52.28 -41.25 21.26
CA GLY A 311 -53.68 -41.07 21.66
C GLY A 311 -53.83 -39.88 22.59
N MET A 312 -54.32 -38.74 22.12
CA MET A 312 -54.76 -37.62 22.97
C MET A 312 -55.98 -37.01 22.28
N PRO A 313 -57.08 -36.55 22.96
CA PRO A 313 -57.01 -35.55 24.05
C PRO A 313 -58.29 -35.45 24.94
N THR A 314 -58.39 -36.13 26.09
CA THR A 314 -59.49 -35.84 27.05
C THR A 314 -59.05 -35.73 28.51
N ALA A 315 -57.74 -35.68 28.76
CA ALA A 315 -57.27 -35.12 30.01
C ALA A 315 -57.12 -33.62 29.80
N SER A 316 -58.10 -32.85 30.27
CA SER A 316 -57.81 -31.46 30.63
C SER A 316 -56.59 -31.50 31.53
N ALA A 317 -55.50 -30.90 31.06
CA ALA A 317 -54.35 -30.58 31.87
C ALA A 317 -54.81 -30.01 33.21
N ALA A 318 -54.76 -30.83 34.27
CA ALA A 318 -54.97 -30.36 35.64
C ALA A 318 -53.61 -29.90 36.20
N TYR A 319 -52.90 -29.08 35.43
CA TYR A 319 -51.65 -28.47 35.86
C TYR A 319 -51.79 -26.95 35.69
N PRO A 320 -51.59 -26.18 36.76
CA PRO A 320 -51.49 -24.73 36.68
C PRO A 320 -50.36 -24.36 35.71
N THR A 321 -50.64 -23.44 34.78
CA THR A 321 -49.65 -22.92 33.81
C THR A 321 -48.44 -22.23 34.47
N GLU A 322 -48.49 -22.03 35.78
CA GLU A 322 -47.43 -21.42 36.60
C GLU A 322 -46.43 -22.41 37.21
N ASP A 323 -46.66 -23.72 37.08
CA ASP A 323 -45.67 -24.76 37.43
C ASP A 323 -44.77 -25.15 36.23
N ASP A 324 -44.97 -24.53 35.04
CA ASP A 324 -44.07 -24.67 33.87
C ASP A 324 -42.93 -23.64 33.93
N ILE A 325 -42.31 -23.55 35.11
CA ILE A 325 -40.96 -23.05 35.25
C ILE A 325 -40.11 -24.28 35.55
N ASN A 326 -40.00 -25.16 34.55
CA ASN A 326 -38.82 -26.02 34.45
C ASN A 326 -37.65 -25.11 34.03
N VAL A 327 -37.25 -24.21 34.93
CA VAL A 327 -35.85 -23.81 35.06
C VAL A 327 -35.20 -25.00 35.75
N GLU A 328 -35.12 -26.12 35.03
CA GLU A 328 -33.87 -26.87 35.10
C GLU A 328 -32.82 -25.86 34.69
N GLU A 329 -31.80 -25.73 35.53
CA GLU A 329 -30.68 -24.80 35.43
C GLU A 329 -30.45 -24.36 33.99
N ASP A 330 -30.28 -23.06 33.75
CA ASP A 330 -29.75 -22.55 32.49
C ASP A 330 -28.50 -23.37 32.15
N VAL A 331 -28.67 -24.44 31.37
CA VAL A 331 -27.57 -25.03 30.64
C VAL A 331 -27.37 -23.99 29.57
N GLU A 332 -26.45 -23.07 29.85
CA GLU A 332 -25.71 -22.40 28.80
C GLU A 332 -25.21 -23.52 27.89
N LEU A 333 -25.99 -23.82 26.86
CA LEU A 333 -25.46 -24.39 25.64
C LEU A 333 -24.56 -23.29 25.11
N GLU A 334 -23.32 -23.28 25.61
CA GLU A 334 -22.22 -22.57 24.98
C GLU A 334 -22.17 -23.11 23.55
N THR A 335 -22.84 -22.40 22.65
CA THR A 335 -22.62 -22.50 21.21
C THR A 335 -21.27 -21.88 20.83
N GLN A 336 -20.43 -21.54 21.81
CA GLN A 336 -19.05 -21.16 21.59
C GLN A 336 -18.31 -22.42 21.17
N GLU A 337 -17.85 -22.43 19.92
CA GLU A 337 -16.76 -23.30 19.50
C GLU A 337 -15.70 -23.29 20.61
N ASN A 338 -15.36 -24.45 21.17
CA ASN A 338 -14.47 -24.59 22.31
C ASN A 338 -13.03 -24.28 21.89
N VAL A 339 -12.76 -22.99 21.65
CA VAL A 339 -11.43 -22.47 21.34
C VAL A 339 -10.57 -22.71 22.57
N PRO A 340 -9.48 -23.49 22.46
CA PRO A 340 -8.64 -23.80 23.61
C PRO A 340 -8.07 -22.54 24.25
N GLN A 341 -7.95 -22.53 25.57
CA GLN A 341 -7.38 -21.40 26.30
C GLN A 341 -5.90 -21.14 25.91
N PRO A 342 -5.41 -19.89 26.06
CA PRO A 342 -4.00 -19.56 25.87
C PRO A 342 -3.06 -20.41 26.73
N LEU A 343 -1.82 -20.62 26.26
CA LEU A 343 -0.84 -21.45 26.97
C LEU A 343 -0.57 -21.00 28.42
N PRO A 344 -0.47 -19.69 28.75
CA PRO A 344 -0.27 -19.24 30.14
C PRO A 344 -1.34 -19.76 31.12
N GLU A 345 -2.59 -19.88 30.68
CA GLU A 345 -3.69 -20.39 31.51
C GLU A 345 -3.66 -21.91 31.65
N LEU A 346 -3.20 -22.61 30.60
CA LEU A 346 -3.10 -24.07 30.59
C LEU A 346 -1.96 -24.61 31.46
N ILE A 347 -0.98 -23.77 31.84
CA ILE A 347 0.17 -24.20 32.65
C ILE A 347 -0.20 -24.56 34.08
N ALA A 348 -1.36 -24.11 34.56
CA ALA A 348 -1.94 -24.58 35.82
C ALA A 348 -2.29 -26.08 35.78
N GLN A 349 -2.49 -26.65 34.58
CA GLN A 349 -2.79 -28.06 34.37
C GLN A 349 -1.47 -28.83 34.18
N SER A 350 -1.13 -29.70 35.13
CA SER A 350 0.06 -30.55 35.07
C SER A 350 -0.35 -32.03 35.16
N PRO A 351 -0.15 -32.85 34.11
CA PRO A 351 0.53 -32.53 32.84
C PRO A 351 -0.27 -31.59 31.92
N LEU A 352 0.42 -30.92 30.99
CA LEU A 352 -0.23 -30.09 29.96
C LEU A 352 -1.20 -30.95 29.13
N PRO A 353 -2.37 -30.41 28.77
CA PRO A 353 -3.36 -31.16 28.00
C PRO A 353 -2.88 -31.39 26.56
N THR A 354 -3.40 -32.47 25.96
CA THR A 354 -3.30 -32.72 24.53
C THR A 354 -4.53 -32.15 23.83
N PHE A 355 -4.37 -31.55 22.65
CA PHE A 355 -5.50 -31.00 21.90
C PHE A 355 -6.06 -32.00 20.88
N SER A 356 -7.38 -32.04 20.75
CA SER A 356 -8.07 -32.79 19.69
C SER A 356 -7.94 -32.09 18.33
N SER A 357 -8.26 -32.78 17.23
CA SER A 357 -8.25 -32.18 15.89
C SER A 357 -9.27 -31.04 15.79
N GLU A 358 -10.42 -31.18 16.45
CA GLU A 358 -11.52 -30.21 16.49
C GLU A 358 -11.09 -28.95 17.24
N GLN A 359 -10.39 -29.11 18.37
CA GLN A 359 -9.81 -27.99 19.12
C GLN A 359 -8.76 -27.21 18.33
N ILE A 360 -7.91 -27.91 17.58
CA ILE A 360 -6.92 -27.26 16.70
C ILE A 360 -7.61 -26.54 15.54
N GLN A 361 -8.67 -27.12 14.98
CA GLN A 361 -9.45 -26.49 13.93
C GLN A 361 -10.17 -25.22 14.43
N ALA A 362 -10.82 -25.29 15.59
CA ALA A 362 -11.45 -24.14 16.24
C ALA A 362 -10.43 -23.05 16.56
N LEU A 363 -9.23 -23.42 17.03
CA LEU A 363 -8.13 -22.48 17.24
C LEU A 363 -7.71 -21.79 15.93
N ASN A 364 -7.53 -22.56 14.85
CA ASN A 364 -7.17 -22.03 13.54
C ASN A 364 -8.22 -21.02 13.04
N GLU A 365 -9.51 -21.33 13.15
CA GLU A 365 -10.61 -20.46 12.73
C GLU A 365 -10.70 -19.20 13.58
N ALA A 366 -10.65 -19.32 14.90
CA ALA A 366 -10.70 -18.19 15.83
C ALA A 366 -9.49 -17.24 15.74
N THR A 367 -8.38 -17.71 15.17
CA THR A 367 -7.12 -16.96 15.04
C THR A 367 -6.78 -16.60 13.60
N MET A 368 -7.74 -16.71 12.67
CA MET A 368 -7.61 -16.19 11.31
C MET A 368 -7.24 -14.71 11.26
N GLN A 369 -6.73 -14.24 10.12
CA GLN A 369 -6.21 -12.87 9.91
C GLN A 369 -4.97 -12.51 10.77
N GLN A 370 -4.44 -13.49 11.50
CA GLN A 370 -3.13 -13.52 12.15
C GLN A 370 -2.77 -12.21 12.87
N SER A 371 -1.85 -11.40 12.31
CA SER A 371 -1.32 -10.20 12.96
C SER A 371 -2.36 -9.13 13.29
N SER A 372 -3.49 -9.13 12.58
CA SER A 372 -4.63 -8.23 12.84
C SER A 372 -5.58 -8.76 13.92
N ASN A 373 -5.49 -10.04 14.29
CA ASN A 373 -6.35 -10.70 15.26
C ASN A 373 -5.70 -10.68 16.67
N PRO A 374 -6.32 -10.03 17.68
CA PRO A 374 -5.82 -10.01 19.05
C PRO A 374 -5.72 -11.40 19.69
N THR A 375 -6.70 -12.28 19.45
CA THR A 375 -6.71 -13.67 19.94
C THR A 375 -5.51 -14.44 19.41
N TRP A 376 -5.14 -14.24 18.15
CA TRP A 376 -3.92 -14.83 17.58
C TRP A 376 -2.66 -14.38 18.33
N LYS A 377 -2.57 -13.11 18.74
CA LYS A 377 -1.43 -12.60 19.53
C LYS A 377 -1.39 -13.25 20.92
N GLN A 378 -2.53 -13.32 21.60
CA GLN A 378 -2.65 -13.93 22.92
C GLN A 378 -2.28 -15.42 22.90
N GLN A 379 -2.80 -16.17 21.93
CA GLN A 379 -2.55 -17.61 21.79
C GLN A 379 -1.09 -17.96 21.51
N ARG A 380 -0.29 -17.01 21.02
CA ARG A 380 1.15 -17.19 20.74
C ARG A 380 2.04 -16.94 21.96
N VAL A 381 1.54 -16.28 22.99
CA VAL A 381 2.32 -16.02 24.22
C VAL A 381 2.71 -17.35 24.86
N GLY A 382 4.01 -17.52 25.09
CA GLY A 382 4.58 -18.75 25.64
C GLY A 382 4.71 -19.91 24.64
N ARG A 383 4.16 -19.82 23.42
CA ARG A 383 4.31 -20.86 22.39
C ARG A 383 5.54 -20.60 21.52
N ILE A 384 6.31 -21.65 21.28
CA ILE A 384 7.40 -21.66 20.30
C ILE A 384 6.79 -21.73 18.90
N THR A 385 6.91 -20.64 18.16
CA THR A 385 6.31 -20.51 16.83
C THR A 385 7.32 -20.69 15.70
N ALA A 386 6.84 -21.05 14.51
CA ALA A 386 7.69 -21.34 13.34
C ALA A 386 8.71 -20.24 13.00
N SER A 387 8.34 -18.96 13.15
CA SER A 387 9.23 -17.83 12.85
C SER A 387 10.48 -17.75 13.74
N VAL A 388 10.47 -18.39 14.92
CA VAL A 388 11.63 -18.46 15.84
C VAL A 388 12.31 -19.83 15.86
N ALA A 389 11.87 -20.77 15.02
CA ALA A 389 12.33 -22.16 14.98
C ALA A 389 13.87 -22.30 14.92
N ARG A 390 14.52 -21.52 14.05
CA ARG A 390 15.98 -21.55 13.91
C ARG A 390 16.69 -21.03 15.17
N SER A 391 16.19 -19.95 15.75
CA SER A 391 16.73 -19.37 16.99
C SER A 391 16.61 -20.33 18.16
N VAL A 392 15.49 -21.06 18.25
CA VAL A 392 15.26 -22.09 19.27
C VAL A 392 16.25 -23.25 19.14
N MET A 393 16.61 -23.67 17.93
CA MET A 393 17.69 -24.67 17.76
C MET A 393 19.04 -24.16 18.28
N VAL A 394 19.40 -22.90 17.97
CA VAL A 394 20.63 -22.28 18.48
C VAL A 394 20.60 -22.18 20.02
N MET A 395 19.45 -21.84 20.60
CA MET A 395 19.28 -21.79 22.06
C MET A 395 19.47 -23.16 22.70
N ALA A 396 18.86 -24.22 22.14
CA ALA A 396 19.02 -25.58 22.63
C ALA A 396 20.47 -26.08 22.54
N GLU A 397 21.21 -25.71 21.49
CA GLU A 397 22.64 -26.01 21.37
C GLU A 397 23.46 -25.27 22.43
N LYS A 398 23.19 -23.98 22.66
CA LYS A 398 23.86 -23.16 23.68
C LYS A 398 23.58 -23.63 25.10
N LEU A 399 22.36 -24.11 25.37
CA LEU A 399 21.99 -24.72 26.65
C LEU A 399 22.83 -25.96 26.94
N LYS A 400 23.12 -26.78 25.91
CA LYS A 400 23.98 -27.96 26.08
C LYS A 400 25.45 -27.61 26.32
N SER A 401 25.89 -26.44 25.85
CA SER A 401 27.27 -25.98 26.00
C SER A 401 27.45 -24.93 27.11
N ASP A 402 26.48 -24.80 28.04
CA ASP A 402 26.46 -23.83 29.14
C ASP A 402 26.86 -22.40 28.71
N SER A 403 26.42 -21.99 27.52
CA SER A 403 26.79 -20.71 26.90
C SER A 403 25.69 -19.67 27.06
N THR A 404 26.04 -18.38 27.02
CA THR A 404 25.07 -17.28 27.22
C THR A 404 23.97 -17.29 26.15
N ILE A 405 22.72 -17.31 26.63
CA ILE A 405 21.51 -17.30 25.83
C ILE A 405 21.01 -15.87 25.66
N SER A 406 20.58 -15.51 24.45
CA SER A 406 19.99 -14.20 24.19
C SER A 406 18.57 -14.14 24.75
N ARG A 407 18.32 -13.28 25.75
CA ARG A 407 16.97 -13.04 26.28
C ARG A 407 15.98 -12.50 25.25
N SER A 408 16.45 -11.78 24.23
CA SER A 408 15.54 -11.14 23.26
C SER A 408 14.62 -12.12 22.51
N VAL A 409 15.04 -13.37 22.28
CA VAL A 409 14.18 -14.37 21.62
C VAL A 409 13.19 -14.94 22.64
N LEU A 410 13.59 -15.10 23.90
CA LEU A 410 12.73 -15.54 24.99
C LEU A 410 11.65 -14.48 25.28
N ASP A 411 12.02 -13.21 25.37
CA ASP A 411 11.08 -12.08 25.50
C ASP A 411 10.08 -12.01 24.33
N GLY A 412 10.52 -12.38 23.13
CA GLY A 412 9.65 -12.51 21.96
C GLY A 412 8.65 -13.66 22.08
N ILE A 413 9.08 -14.82 22.59
CA ILE A 413 8.19 -15.97 22.88
C ILE A 413 7.19 -15.60 23.98
N MET A 414 7.62 -14.86 24.99
CA MET A 414 6.79 -14.43 26.12
C MET A 414 5.88 -13.24 25.79
N GLY A 415 5.91 -12.71 24.56
CA GLY A 415 5.07 -11.58 24.15
C GLY A 415 5.48 -10.22 24.72
N ARG A 416 6.63 -10.12 25.42
CA ARG A 416 7.15 -8.87 26.00
C ARG A 416 7.74 -7.93 24.96
N LYS A 417 8.03 -8.43 23.76
CA LYS A 417 8.58 -7.66 22.64
C LYS A 417 7.58 -7.63 21.49
N SER A 418 7.05 -6.45 21.20
CA SER A 418 6.32 -6.21 19.95
C SER A 418 7.29 -5.78 18.84
N VAL A 419 7.12 -6.33 17.64
CA VAL A 419 7.81 -5.81 16.47
C VAL A 419 7.15 -4.47 16.11
N PRO A 420 7.91 -3.38 15.91
CA PRO A 420 7.33 -2.11 15.54
C PRO A 420 6.49 -2.24 14.26
N SER A 421 5.20 -1.88 14.34
CA SER A 421 4.27 -1.93 13.20
C SER A 421 4.65 -1.00 12.05
N ASN A 422 5.65 -0.13 12.25
CA ASN A 422 6.12 0.87 11.31
C ASN A 422 7.32 0.43 10.46
N VAL A 423 7.82 -0.81 10.57
CA VAL A 423 8.93 -1.28 9.72
C VAL A 423 8.47 -1.37 8.25
N PRO A 424 9.08 -0.63 7.31
CA PRO A 424 8.63 -0.57 5.92
C PRO A 424 8.56 -1.93 5.23
N ALA A 425 9.54 -2.81 5.47
CA ALA A 425 9.58 -4.15 4.89
C ALA A 425 8.40 -5.03 5.35
N ILE A 426 7.96 -4.88 6.60
CA ILE A 426 6.82 -5.63 7.16
C ILE A 426 5.50 -5.09 6.60
N LYS A 427 5.34 -3.76 6.57
CA LYS A 427 4.17 -3.12 5.94
C LYS A 427 4.03 -3.51 4.47
N TYR A 428 5.14 -3.48 3.73
CA TYR A 428 5.18 -3.91 2.34
C TYR A 428 4.79 -5.39 2.21
N GLY A 429 5.38 -6.25 3.04
CA GLY A 429 5.05 -7.68 3.09
C GLY A 429 3.55 -7.93 3.25
N ASN A 430 2.96 -7.38 4.31
CA ASN A 430 1.55 -7.53 4.64
C ASN A 430 0.63 -7.02 3.52
N ARG A 431 0.99 -5.89 2.88
CA ARG A 431 0.20 -5.30 1.78
C ARG A 431 0.25 -6.16 0.51
N MET A 432 1.40 -6.76 0.22
CA MET A 432 1.61 -7.52 -1.01
C MET A 432 1.21 -8.99 -0.90
N GLU A 433 1.04 -9.52 0.31
CA GLU A 433 0.71 -10.92 0.55
C GLU A 433 -0.57 -11.39 -0.17
N PRO A 434 -1.70 -10.65 -0.15
CA PRO A 434 -2.90 -11.05 -0.90
C PRO A 434 -2.64 -11.12 -2.41
N THR A 435 -1.95 -10.13 -2.98
CA THR A 435 -1.57 -10.11 -4.40
C THR A 435 -0.65 -11.28 -4.75
N ALA A 436 0.32 -11.59 -3.89
CA ALA A 436 1.23 -12.71 -4.08
C ALA A 436 0.49 -14.06 -4.04
N ARG A 437 -0.51 -14.21 -3.15
CA ARG A 437 -1.36 -15.40 -3.08
C ARG A 437 -2.16 -15.60 -4.36
N GLU A 438 -2.75 -14.54 -4.91
CA GLU A 438 -3.46 -14.58 -6.19
C GLU A 438 -2.51 -14.91 -7.36
N ALA A 439 -1.30 -14.34 -7.36
CA ALA A 439 -0.28 -14.63 -8.35
C ALA A 439 0.16 -16.10 -8.28
N TYR A 440 0.34 -16.66 -7.09
CA TYR A 440 0.62 -18.09 -6.89
C TYR A 440 -0.49 -18.98 -7.46
N VAL A 441 -1.76 -18.70 -7.11
CA VAL A 441 -2.91 -19.46 -7.64
C VAL A 441 -2.95 -19.40 -9.16
N THR A 442 -2.73 -18.22 -9.73
CA THR A 442 -2.69 -18.02 -11.19
C THR A 442 -1.55 -18.80 -11.84
N ALA A 443 -0.35 -18.73 -11.27
CA ALA A 443 0.82 -19.45 -11.76
C ALA A 443 0.61 -20.97 -11.72
N MET A 444 0.05 -21.51 -10.63
CA MET A 444 -0.20 -22.94 -10.50
C MET A 444 -1.30 -23.43 -11.43
N ARG A 445 -2.39 -22.66 -11.60
CA ARG A 445 -3.44 -22.98 -12.57
C ARG A 445 -2.91 -22.99 -14.00
N GLY A 446 -2.02 -22.06 -14.35
CA GLY A 446 -1.32 -22.02 -15.63
C GLY A 446 -0.44 -23.24 -15.89
N ARG A 447 0.10 -23.86 -14.84
CA ARG A 447 0.89 -25.12 -14.89
C ARG A 447 0.02 -26.38 -14.93
N GLY A 448 -1.30 -26.26 -15.03
CA GLY A 448 -2.23 -27.38 -15.13
C GLY A 448 -3.00 -27.71 -13.85
N HIS A 449 -2.73 -27.02 -12.73
CA HIS A 449 -3.44 -27.23 -11.46
C HIS A 449 -4.76 -26.43 -11.39
N LYS A 450 -5.66 -26.65 -12.35
CA LYS A 450 -6.88 -25.84 -12.53
C LYS A 450 -7.79 -25.77 -11.29
N GLY A 451 -7.85 -26.85 -10.52
CA GLY A 451 -8.66 -26.97 -9.30
C GLY A 451 -7.90 -26.66 -8.01
N LEU A 452 -6.75 -25.99 -8.07
CA LEU A 452 -6.01 -25.56 -6.90
C LEU A 452 -6.70 -24.36 -6.23
N THR A 453 -6.82 -24.45 -4.91
CA THR A 453 -7.34 -23.41 -4.01
C THR A 453 -6.38 -23.20 -2.85
N VAL A 454 -6.30 -21.95 -2.38
CA VAL A 454 -5.54 -21.59 -1.19
C VAL A 454 -6.48 -20.96 -0.19
N LYS A 455 -6.55 -21.53 1.01
CA LYS A 455 -7.30 -20.97 2.15
C LYS A 455 -6.34 -20.26 3.08
N GLU A 456 -6.75 -19.15 3.68
CA GLU A 456 -5.98 -18.53 4.75
C GLU A 456 -5.95 -19.43 5.99
N ALA A 457 -4.94 -19.24 6.83
CA ALA A 457 -4.75 -19.99 8.06
C ALA A 457 -4.55 -19.04 9.25
N GLY A 458 -5.07 -19.45 10.41
CA GLY A 458 -4.72 -18.91 11.71
C GLY A 458 -3.56 -19.68 12.33
N LEU A 459 -3.68 -20.00 13.62
CA LEU A 459 -2.69 -20.72 14.40
C LEU A 459 -3.03 -22.21 14.48
N PHE A 460 -2.07 -23.04 14.11
CA PHE A 460 -2.05 -24.46 14.40
C PHE A 460 -1.07 -24.76 15.54
N VAL A 461 -1.33 -25.82 16.30
CA VAL A 461 -0.47 -26.29 17.39
C VAL A 461 -0.29 -27.80 17.32
N MET A 462 0.85 -28.31 17.79
CA MET A 462 1.06 -29.77 17.85
C MET A 462 0.16 -30.39 18.92
N LYS A 463 -0.55 -31.46 18.57
CA LYS A 463 -1.52 -32.15 19.44
C LYS A 463 -0.95 -32.54 20.79
N GLU A 464 0.24 -33.15 20.81
CA GLU A 464 0.89 -33.66 22.03
C GLU A 464 1.87 -32.64 22.64
N HIS A 465 2.23 -31.60 21.89
CA HIS A 465 3.22 -30.59 22.30
C HIS A 465 2.63 -29.21 22.05
N ILE A 466 1.55 -28.86 22.77
CA ILE A 466 0.75 -27.67 22.50
C ILE A 466 1.57 -26.36 22.55
N TYR A 467 2.69 -26.34 23.25
CA TYR A 467 3.62 -25.22 23.27
C TYR A 467 4.40 -25.02 21.95
N ILE A 468 4.22 -25.87 20.95
CA ILE A 468 4.78 -25.73 19.60
C ILE A 468 3.65 -25.39 18.63
N GLY A 469 3.78 -24.29 17.89
CA GLY A 469 2.75 -23.84 16.96
C GLY A 469 3.29 -23.17 15.70
N ALA A 470 2.39 -22.96 14.74
CA ALA A 470 2.73 -22.33 13.47
C ALA A 470 1.50 -21.68 12.82
N SER A 471 1.73 -20.60 12.08
CA SER A 471 0.74 -19.97 11.20
C SER A 471 1.34 -19.92 9.81
N PRO A 472 0.91 -20.79 8.88
CA PRO A 472 1.31 -20.70 7.47
C PRO A 472 0.54 -19.56 6.77
N ASP A 473 1.08 -19.06 5.65
CA ASP A 473 0.44 -17.97 4.88
C ASP A 473 -0.74 -18.48 4.02
N GLY A 474 -0.81 -19.80 3.79
CA GLY A 474 -1.97 -20.46 3.19
C GLY A 474 -1.95 -21.99 3.29
N LEU A 475 -3.14 -22.58 3.29
CA LEU A 475 -3.40 -24.01 3.14
C LEU A 475 -3.74 -24.28 1.68
N VAL A 476 -2.90 -25.07 1.01
CA VAL A 476 -3.08 -25.40 -0.41
C VAL A 476 -3.85 -26.71 -0.51
N GLU A 477 -4.93 -26.70 -1.26
CA GLU A 477 -5.73 -27.87 -1.60
C GLU A 477 -5.82 -27.98 -3.12
N CYS A 478 -5.50 -29.14 -3.68
CA CYS A 478 -5.56 -29.37 -5.12
C CYS A 478 -6.35 -30.64 -5.46
N SER A 479 -7.39 -30.49 -6.27
CA SER A 479 -8.25 -31.59 -6.74
C SER A 479 -7.68 -32.37 -7.95
N CYS A 480 -6.43 -32.13 -8.33
CA CYS A 480 -5.81 -32.80 -9.47
C CYS A 480 -5.44 -34.25 -9.13
N GLN A 481 -5.78 -35.19 -10.02
CA GLN A 481 -5.49 -36.62 -9.86
C GLN A 481 -3.98 -36.94 -9.81
N PHE A 482 -3.13 -36.05 -10.32
CA PHE A 482 -1.67 -36.22 -10.34
C PHE A 482 -0.97 -35.49 -9.18
N CYS A 483 -1.71 -34.76 -8.34
CA CYS A 483 -1.15 -34.10 -7.17
C CYS A 483 -1.22 -35.04 -5.98
N GLU A 484 -0.12 -35.75 -5.71
CA GLU A 484 0.00 -36.58 -4.52
C GLU A 484 1.19 -36.11 -3.66
N PRO A 485 0.96 -35.76 -2.38
CA PRO A 485 -0.34 -35.56 -1.72
C PRO A 485 -1.05 -34.26 -2.13
N GLN A 486 -2.39 -34.28 -2.10
CA GLN A 486 -3.26 -33.19 -2.59
C GLN A 486 -3.23 -31.92 -1.74
N ASN A 487 -2.80 -32.04 -0.48
CA ASN A 487 -2.78 -30.94 0.48
C ASN A 487 -1.35 -30.55 0.84
N GLY A 488 -1.08 -29.26 0.86
CA GLY A 488 0.20 -28.69 1.25
C GLY A 488 0.04 -27.32 1.88
N LEU A 489 1.17 -26.64 2.05
CA LEU A 489 1.22 -25.28 2.60
C LEU A 489 1.75 -24.29 1.55
N LEU A 490 1.47 -23.03 1.79
CA LEU A 490 2.04 -21.90 1.08
C LEU A 490 2.72 -20.98 2.10
N GLU A 491 3.99 -20.66 1.87
CA GLU A 491 4.74 -19.64 2.61
C GLU A 491 5.17 -18.55 1.62
N ILE A 492 4.70 -17.33 1.84
CA ILE A 492 4.89 -16.18 0.97
C ILE A 492 5.96 -15.26 1.54
N LYS A 493 6.85 -14.78 0.68
CA LYS A 493 7.81 -13.72 1.00
C LYS A 493 7.76 -12.63 -0.05
N CYS A 494 7.47 -11.40 0.39
CA CYS A 494 7.47 -10.20 -0.45
C CYS A 494 8.61 -9.27 0.00
N PRO A 495 9.87 -9.52 -0.41
CA PRO A 495 11.01 -8.73 0.02
C PRO A 495 11.01 -7.32 -0.59
N LEU A 496 10.98 -6.30 0.27
CA LEU A 496 11.04 -4.90 -0.16
C LEU A 496 12.34 -4.56 -0.90
N SER A 497 13.46 -5.20 -0.54
CA SER A 497 14.79 -4.90 -1.10
C SER A 497 14.92 -5.17 -2.60
N ILE A 498 14.09 -6.08 -3.13
CA ILE A 498 14.06 -6.45 -4.56
C ILE A 498 12.65 -6.27 -5.12
N ALA A 499 11.86 -5.37 -4.53
CA ALA A 499 10.46 -5.18 -4.90
C ALA A 499 10.25 -4.95 -6.40
N ASN A 500 11.25 -4.33 -7.07
CA ASN A 500 11.26 -3.95 -8.48
C ASN A 500 12.15 -4.84 -9.37
N GLU A 501 12.54 -6.03 -8.90
CA GLU A 501 13.43 -6.94 -9.62
C GLU A 501 12.86 -8.36 -9.61
N ASP A 502 13.19 -9.18 -10.61
CA ASP A 502 12.78 -10.59 -10.61
C ASP A 502 13.63 -11.36 -9.58
N PRO A 503 13.03 -12.07 -8.61
CA PRO A 503 13.76 -12.84 -7.59
C PRO A 503 14.64 -13.96 -8.18
N LYS A 504 14.50 -14.32 -9.45
CA LYS A 504 15.42 -15.24 -10.15
C LYS A 504 16.64 -14.53 -10.73
N VAL A 505 16.53 -13.25 -11.05
CA VAL A 505 17.61 -12.43 -11.60
C VAL A 505 18.45 -11.84 -10.48
N ASN A 506 17.81 -11.27 -9.46
CA ASN A 506 18.47 -10.82 -8.23
C ASN A 506 17.92 -11.61 -7.03
N PRO A 507 18.46 -12.82 -6.78
CA PRO A 507 17.98 -13.65 -5.70
C PRO A 507 18.31 -13.02 -4.34
N PRO A 508 17.32 -12.90 -3.45
CA PRO A 508 17.59 -12.47 -2.08
C PRO A 508 18.50 -13.50 -1.37
N ASN A 509 19.24 -13.04 -0.36
CA ASN A 509 20.33 -13.79 0.29
C ASN A 509 19.97 -15.17 0.88
N TYR A 510 18.68 -15.46 1.06
CA TYR A 510 18.19 -16.75 1.53
C TYR A 510 17.97 -17.76 0.40
N LEU A 511 17.99 -17.34 -0.87
CA LEU A 511 18.00 -18.23 -2.02
C LEU A 511 19.45 -18.45 -2.49
N VAL A 512 19.82 -19.70 -2.74
CA VAL A 512 21.14 -20.11 -3.19
C VAL A 512 21.01 -20.92 -4.47
N ASN A 513 21.91 -20.67 -5.42
CA ASN A 513 21.98 -21.46 -6.64
C ASN A 513 22.79 -22.73 -6.38
N LYS A 514 22.16 -23.90 -6.52
CA LYS A 514 22.80 -25.21 -6.46
C LYS A 514 22.61 -25.89 -7.81
N ASP A 515 23.71 -26.16 -8.49
CA ASP A 515 23.72 -26.87 -9.78
C ASP A 515 22.78 -26.26 -10.85
N GLY A 516 22.68 -24.93 -10.86
CA GLY A 516 21.81 -24.19 -11.79
C GLY A 516 20.37 -24.03 -11.32
N VAL A 517 20.00 -24.59 -10.17
CA VAL A 517 18.67 -24.48 -9.57
C VAL A 517 18.71 -23.55 -8.36
N LEU A 518 17.93 -22.48 -8.41
CA LEU A 518 17.74 -21.57 -7.29
C LEU A 518 16.85 -22.22 -6.23
N LEU A 519 17.34 -22.36 -4.99
CA LEU A 519 16.67 -23.04 -3.88
C LEU A 519 16.84 -22.27 -2.57
N LEU A 520 15.93 -22.44 -1.63
CA LEU A 520 16.04 -21.91 -0.28
C LEU A 520 17.23 -22.55 0.43
N SER A 521 18.06 -21.73 1.04
CA SER A 521 19.18 -22.23 1.83
C SER A 521 18.68 -22.97 3.08
N HIS A 522 19.08 -24.24 3.22
CA HIS A 522 18.75 -25.06 4.39
C HIS A 522 19.37 -24.53 5.69
N SER A 523 20.38 -23.67 5.62
CA SER A 523 20.96 -23.00 6.79
C SER A 523 20.17 -21.76 7.23
N HIS A 524 19.30 -21.25 6.36
CA HIS A 524 18.51 -20.05 6.61
C HIS A 524 17.32 -20.33 7.55
N GLY A 525 16.87 -19.29 8.27
CA GLY A 525 15.77 -19.39 9.23
C GLY A 525 14.45 -19.86 8.60
N TYR A 526 14.16 -19.42 7.37
CA TYR A 526 12.93 -19.78 6.66
C TYR A 526 12.81 -21.28 6.37
N TYR A 527 13.91 -22.01 6.16
CA TYR A 527 13.84 -23.47 5.99
C TYR A 527 13.33 -24.13 7.27
N SER A 528 13.85 -23.71 8.43
CA SER A 528 13.38 -24.23 9.73
C SER A 528 11.93 -23.81 10.04
N GLN A 529 11.53 -22.61 9.61
CA GLN A 529 10.15 -22.14 9.74
C GLN A 529 9.18 -23.02 8.95
N VAL A 530 9.46 -23.24 7.66
CA VAL A 530 8.63 -24.06 6.77
C VAL A 530 8.57 -25.51 7.25
N GLN A 531 9.69 -26.07 7.71
CA GLN A 531 9.71 -27.42 8.30
C GLN A 531 8.87 -27.52 9.58
N LEU A 532 8.88 -26.50 10.45
CA LEU A 532 8.03 -26.50 11.65
C LEU A 532 6.54 -26.35 11.28
N GLN A 533 6.21 -25.51 10.30
CA GLN A 533 4.83 -25.38 9.80
C GLN A 533 4.29 -26.72 9.30
N MET A 534 5.05 -27.45 8.48
CA MET A 534 4.67 -28.78 7.99
C MET A 534 4.54 -29.81 9.12
N LEU A 535 5.41 -29.76 10.13
CA LEU A 535 5.33 -30.64 11.30
C LEU A 535 4.05 -30.39 12.11
N VAL A 536 3.73 -29.12 12.37
CA VAL A 536 2.57 -28.71 13.19
C VAL A 536 1.24 -29.01 12.50
N THR A 537 1.19 -28.85 11.17
CA THR A 537 -0.04 -29.01 10.37
C THR A 537 -0.21 -30.40 9.76
N ASP A 538 0.75 -31.30 10.00
CA ASP A 538 0.83 -32.64 9.38
C ASP A 538 0.68 -32.61 7.85
N ARG A 539 1.50 -31.77 7.19
CA ARG A 539 1.55 -31.63 5.73
C ARG A 539 2.88 -32.14 5.19
N ALA A 540 2.84 -32.73 3.99
CA ALA A 540 4.01 -33.36 3.39
C ALA A 540 4.91 -32.40 2.61
N TRP A 541 4.39 -31.25 2.19
CA TRP A 541 5.12 -30.26 1.42
C TRP A 541 4.60 -28.85 1.67
N CYS A 542 5.46 -27.87 1.40
CA CYS A 542 5.15 -26.45 1.41
C CYS A 542 5.75 -25.82 0.15
N ASP A 543 4.94 -25.05 -0.58
CA ASP A 543 5.45 -24.20 -1.65
C ASP A 543 5.96 -22.88 -1.03
N PHE A 544 7.27 -22.66 -1.15
CA PHE A 544 7.93 -21.42 -0.76
C PHE A 544 7.89 -20.45 -1.94
N PHE A 545 7.11 -19.38 -1.80
CA PHE A 545 6.78 -18.45 -2.86
C PHE A 545 7.35 -17.05 -2.57
N VAL A 546 8.33 -16.64 -3.36
CA VAL A 546 8.91 -15.30 -3.29
C VAL A 546 8.31 -14.45 -4.41
N TYR A 547 7.66 -13.34 -4.06
CA TYR A 547 6.93 -12.50 -5.00
C TYR A 547 7.45 -11.06 -5.02
N THR A 548 7.57 -10.51 -6.22
CA THR A 548 7.90 -9.10 -6.48
C THR A 548 6.99 -8.59 -7.61
N ASN A 549 7.03 -7.29 -7.92
CA ASN A 549 6.21 -6.75 -9.02
C ASN A 549 6.74 -7.13 -10.41
N LYS A 550 7.98 -7.62 -10.53
CA LYS A 550 8.59 -8.04 -11.81
C LYS A 550 8.58 -9.54 -12.04
N GLY A 551 8.34 -10.35 -11.00
CA GLY A 551 8.39 -11.79 -11.14
C GLY A 551 8.13 -12.55 -9.85
N HIS A 552 8.32 -13.86 -9.93
CA HIS A 552 8.18 -14.73 -8.76
C HIS A 552 9.12 -15.93 -8.85
N HIS A 553 9.55 -16.40 -7.69
CA HIS A 553 10.22 -17.68 -7.49
C HIS A 553 9.31 -18.60 -6.67
N CYS A 554 9.22 -19.87 -7.06
CA CYS A 554 8.43 -20.87 -6.36
C CYS A 554 9.21 -22.17 -6.27
N GLU A 555 9.41 -22.65 -5.06
CA GLU A 555 10.06 -23.92 -4.76
C GLU A 555 9.13 -24.79 -3.92
N ARG A 556 8.99 -26.07 -4.27
CA ARG A 556 8.30 -27.04 -3.42
C ARG A 556 9.28 -27.68 -2.46
N ILE A 557 9.11 -27.43 -1.17
CA ILE A 557 9.93 -27.98 -0.10
C ILE A 557 9.22 -29.20 0.51
N PRO A 558 9.81 -30.41 0.44
CA PRO A 558 9.26 -31.58 1.10
C PRO A 558 9.53 -31.58 2.61
N ALA A 559 8.68 -32.29 3.35
CA ALA A 559 8.89 -32.53 4.77
C ALA A 559 10.19 -33.32 5.02
N ASP A 560 11.12 -32.73 5.77
CA ASP A 560 12.36 -33.35 6.21
C ASP A 560 12.17 -33.85 7.64
N LYS A 561 11.80 -35.13 7.78
CA LYS A 561 11.48 -35.74 9.07
C LYS A 561 12.66 -35.69 10.06
N HIS A 562 13.90 -35.74 9.58
CA HIS A 562 15.07 -35.64 10.44
C HIS A 562 15.25 -34.23 11.00
N HIS A 563 15.10 -33.21 10.15
CA HIS A 563 15.14 -31.81 10.59
C HIS A 563 13.97 -31.45 11.50
N GLN A 564 12.77 -31.93 11.19
CA GLN A 564 11.58 -31.76 12.02
C GLN A 564 11.75 -32.36 13.41
N GLU A 565 12.33 -33.56 13.52
CA GLU A 565 12.59 -34.18 14.82
C GLU A 565 13.64 -33.42 15.64
N LYS A 566 14.68 -32.87 14.99
CA LYS A 566 15.63 -31.97 15.65
C LYS A 566 14.95 -30.71 16.19
N LEU A 567 14.07 -30.11 15.40
CA LEU A 567 13.29 -28.94 15.80
C LEU A 567 12.39 -29.24 17.00
N ARG A 568 11.65 -30.35 16.97
CA ARG A 568 10.77 -30.79 18.06
C ARG A 568 11.55 -30.97 19.36
N LYS A 569 12.68 -31.68 19.31
CA LYS A 569 13.55 -31.88 20.49
C LYS A 569 14.11 -30.56 21.02
N ALA A 570 14.58 -29.68 20.14
CA ALA A 570 15.10 -28.37 20.53
C ALA A 570 14.02 -27.50 21.19
N ALA A 571 12.81 -27.49 20.61
CA ALA A 571 11.66 -26.77 21.17
C ALA A 571 11.25 -27.31 22.54
N THR A 572 11.25 -28.64 22.71
CA THR A 572 10.97 -29.29 24.01
C THR A 572 11.96 -28.82 25.08
N VAL A 573 13.27 -28.88 24.78
CA VAL A 573 14.33 -28.46 25.71
C VAL A 573 14.19 -26.99 26.09
N VAL A 574 14.01 -26.11 25.10
CA VAL A 574 13.86 -24.66 25.34
C VAL A 574 12.58 -24.36 26.13
N PHE A 575 11.48 -25.06 25.82
CA PHE A 575 10.23 -24.87 26.53
C PHE A 575 10.38 -25.26 28.00
N GLU A 576 10.84 -26.47 28.29
CA GLU A 576 10.95 -27.00 29.65
C GLU A 576 11.96 -26.22 30.52
N GLN A 577 13.09 -25.81 29.94
CA GLN A 577 14.18 -25.18 30.70
C GLN A 577 14.10 -23.66 30.78
N LEU A 578 13.47 -22.98 29.82
CA LEU A 578 13.45 -21.52 29.75
C LEU A 578 12.04 -20.93 29.80
N VAL A 579 11.12 -21.43 28.98
CA VAL A 579 9.79 -20.82 28.84
C VAL A 579 8.85 -21.20 29.98
N LEU A 580 8.78 -22.49 30.33
CA LEU A 580 7.91 -23.01 31.39
C LEU A 580 8.23 -22.41 32.77
N PRO A 581 9.49 -22.23 33.20
CA PRO A 581 9.82 -21.55 34.45
C PRO A 581 9.34 -20.09 34.48
N GLU A 582 9.47 -19.36 33.38
CA GLU A 582 9.01 -17.96 33.30
C GLU A 582 7.48 -17.84 33.29
N LEU A 583 6.78 -18.81 32.71
CA LEU A 583 5.31 -18.84 32.74
C LEU A 583 4.77 -19.24 34.12
N LYS A 584 5.49 -20.06 34.89
CA LYS A 584 5.11 -20.41 36.27
C LYS A 584 5.41 -19.29 37.27
N ASN A 585 6.46 -18.51 37.03
CA ASN A 585 6.87 -17.39 37.87
C ASN A 585 6.95 -16.13 37.00
N PRO A 586 5.79 -15.55 36.59
CA PRO A 586 5.81 -14.32 35.82
C PRO A 586 6.48 -13.23 36.64
N THR A 587 7.63 -12.74 36.17
CA THR A 587 8.30 -11.60 36.79
C THR A 587 7.41 -10.38 36.62
N GLU A 588 7.01 -9.76 37.73
CA GLU A 588 6.28 -8.48 37.77
C GLU A 588 7.16 -7.36 37.19
N ASP A 589 7.15 -7.21 35.87
CA ASP A 589 7.65 -6.02 35.17
C ASP A 589 6.60 -5.66 34.10
N ILE A 590 5.49 -5.10 34.56
CA ILE A 590 4.51 -4.42 33.71
C ILE A 590 4.43 -2.98 34.22
N THR A 591 5.18 -2.09 33.59
CA THR A 591 4.76 -0.68 33.51
C THR A 591 3.61 -0.62 32.52
N ASP A 592 2.42 -0.42 33.06
CA ASP A 592 1.20 -0.10 32.33
C ASP A 592 1.36 1.28 31.64
N PRO A 593 1.23 1.40 30.31
CA PRO A 593 1.16 2.69 29.64
C PRO A 593 -0.29 3.20 29.52
N SER A 594 -1.11 2.99 30.55
CA SER A 594 -2.45 3.58 30.63
C SER A 594 -2.80 4.03 32.05
N GLY A 595 -2.73 5.35 32.28
CA GLY A 595 -3.31 5.99 33.45
C GLY A 595 -2.41 7.03 34.10
N ASP A 596 -2.48 8.28 33.63
CA ASP A 596 -2.18 9.44 34.46
C ASP A 596 -3.32 10.45 34.32
N GLU A 597 -4.42 10.16 35.02
CA GLU A 597 -5.29 11.18 35.60
C GLU A 597 -5.13 11.12 37.12
N ARG A 598 -4.50 12.15 37.69
CA ARG A 598 -4.69 12.67 39.07
C ARG A 598 -3.98 14.03 39.10
N ALA A 599 -4.69 15.15 39.09
CA ALA A 599 -5.39 15.73 40.24
C ALA A 599 -4.44 15.88 41.44
N ASP A 600 -3.78 17.04 41.53
CA ASP A 600 -3.23 17.54 42.78
C ASP A 600 -3.70 18.98 43.02
N THR A 601 -4.60 19.09 43.99
CA THR A 601 -5.06 20.29 44.66
C THR A 601 -4.00 20.83 45.62
N GLN A 602 -3.51 22.06 45.40
CA GLN A 602 -3.08 22.96 46.47
C GLN A 602 -3.51 24.40 46.16
N SER A 603 -4.35 24.94 47.03
CA SER A 603 -4.90 26.31 47.11
C SER A 603 -3.98 27.27 47.91
N PRO A 604 -4.35 28.54 48.18
CA PRO A 604 -4.72 29.65 47.31
C PRO A 604 -3.88 30.93 47.59
N GLY A 605 -3.91 31.95 46.72
CA GLY A 605 -3.22 33.22 46.99
C GLY A 605 -3.49 34.36 45.99
N VAL A 606 -4.63 35.04 46.17
CA VAL A 606 -4.86 36.51 46.15
C VAL A 606 -4.30 37.38 45.01
N ASP A 607 -5.24 37.94 44.25
CA ASP A 607 -5.42 39.29 43.68
C ASP A 607 -4.22 40.07 43.09
N THR A 608 -4.36 40.53 41.84
CA THR A 608 -4.60 41.97 41.52
C THR A 608 -4.81 42.25 40.02
N GLU A 609 -5.92 42.94 39.75
CA GLU A 609 -6.11 44.06 38.79
C GLU A 609 -6.00 43.85 37.25
N ALA A 610 -7.17 44.02 36.61
CA ALA A 610 -7.41 44.49 35.23
C ALA A 610 -7.11 46.02 35.13
N PRO A 611 -7.43 46.80 34.06
CA PRO A 611 -8.17 46.50 32.81
C PRO A 611 -7.67 47.23 31.52
N GLY A 612 -8.44 47.14 30.42
CA GLY A 612 -8.51 48.11 29.33
C GLY A 612 -8.31 47.49 27.94
N GLU A 613 -9.36 47.27 27.13
CA GLU A 613 -9.94 48.25 26.16
C GLU A 613 -8.99 48.47 24.95
N ASP A 614 -9.37 48.50 23.66
CA ASP A 614 -10.65 48.51 22.95
C ASP A 614 -10.37 48.21 21.46
N ASP A 615 -11.44 47.84 20.74
CA ASP A 615 -11.80 48.14 19.34
C ASP A 615 -10.97 47.74 18.09
N SER A 616 -11.64 46.95 17.22
CA SER A 616 -12.07 47.19 15.81
C SER A 616 -11.14 47.98 14.85
N MET A 617 -11.09 47.86 13.51
CA MET A 617 -11.79 47.14 12.43
C MET A 617 -10.92 47.27 11.15
N GLU A 618 -11.30 46.57 10.07
CA GLU A 618 -10.97 46.82 8.64
C GLU A 618 -9.55 46.47 8.10
N SER A 619 -9.44 45.46 7.23
CA SER A 619 -9.60 45.51 5.76
C SER A 619 -8.52 46.34 5.04
N ALA A 620 -7.54 45.65 4.45
CA ALA A 620 -7.00 46.01 3.13
C ALA A 620 -6.05 44.92 2.59
N CYS A 621 -6.41 44.43 1.42
CA CYS A 621 -5.60 43.60 0.54
C CYS A 621 -4.47 44.45 -0.04
N VAL A 622 -3.20 44.10 0.16
CA VAL A 622 -2.11 44.59 -0.70
C VAL A 622 -1.08 43.47 -0.88
N VAL A 623 -1.04 42.93 -2.09
CA VAL A 623 0.08 42.12 -2.57
C VAL A 623 1.13 43.11 -3.08
N SER A 624 2.29 43.17 -2.42
CA SER A 624 3.41 43.98 -2.88
C SER A 624 4.61 43.10 -3.22
N ASN A 625 4.92 43.07 -4.52
CA ASN A 625 6.26 42.83 -5.03
C ASN A 625 7.17 44.01 -4.67
N SER A 626 8.43 43.75 -4.31
CA SER A 626 9.54 44.60 -4.77
C SER A 626 10.90 43.94 -4.53
N ALA A 627 11.59 43.65 -5.63
CA ALA A 627 13.04 43.73 -5.72
C ALA A 627 13.46 45.20 -5.85
N SER A 628 14.62 45.59 -5.32
CA SER A 628 15.71 46.26 -6.08
C SER A 628 16.71 47.07 -5.22
N THR A 629 17.98 46.88 -5.60
CA THR A 629 19.06 47.88 -5.87
C THR A 629 19.68 48.74 -4.77
N ASP A 630 21.01 48.54 -4.64
CA ASP A 630 22.13 49.49 -4.75
C ASP A 630 22.02 50.89 -4.12
N THR A 631 22.99 51.26 -3.28
CA THR A 631 24.18 52.06 -3.66
C THR A 631 25.00 52.49 -2.43
N ALA A 632 26.29 52.70 -2.68
CA ALA A 632 27.38 52.88 -1.71
C ALA A 632 27.76 54.35 -1.43
N HIS A 633 28.57 54.57 -0.39
CA HIS A 633 29.77 55.45 -0.25
C HIS A 633 29.97 55.93 1.22
N PRO A 634 31.16 56.38 1.68
CA PRO A 634 32.47 55.71 1.74
C PRO A 634 33.17 55.84 3.14
N ALA A 635 34.38 55.27 3.24
CA ALA A 635 35.34 55.17 4.37
C ALA A 635 35.74 56.53 5.02
N GLU A 636 36.34 56.65 6.21
CA GLU A 636 37.65 56.16 6.77
C GLU A 636 37.53 56.17 8.34
N ASP A 637 38.28 55.47 9.21
CA ASP A 637 39.73 55.30 9.30
C ASP A 637 40.09 54.21 10.36
N SER A 638 41.29 53.62 10.26
CA SER A 638 41.88 52.49 11.01
C SER A 638 42.58 52.91 12.33
N PRO A 639 43.36 52.09 13.07
CA PRO A 639 43.44 50.62 13.23
C PRO A 639 43.50 50.16 14.72
N HIS A 640 43.12 48.93 15.06
CA HIS A 640 43.83 48.10 16.07
C HIS A 640 43.26 46.67 16.11
N ALA A 641 44.17 45.70 16.16
CA ALA A 641 43.93 44.26 16.00
C ALA A 641 43.23 43.59 17.21
N PRO A 642 42.29 42.64 16.98
CA PRO A 642 41.82 41.72 18.01
C PRO A 642 42.42 40.29 17.91
N PRO A 643 42.30 39.49 18.99
CA PRO A 643 43.07 38.27 19.30
C PRO A 643 42.46 36.97 18.70
N PRO A 644 43.11 35.79 18.86
CA PRO A 644 43.05 34.71 17.88
C PRO A 644 41.81 33.82 17.98
N ALA A 645 41.37 33.35 16.81
CA ALA A 645 40.33 32.35 16.66
C ALA A 645 40.71 31.02 17.34
N LYS A 646 39.77 30.47 18.13
CA LYS A 646 39.87 29.10 18.65
C LYS A 646 39.87 28.11 17.48
N LYS A 647 40.99 27.39 17.39
CA LYS A 647 41.30 26.35 16.40
C LYS A 647 40.22 25.27 16.36
N ARG A 648 39.56 25.08 15.21
CA ARG A 648 38.99 23.77 14.85
C ARG A 648 40.17 22.85 14.57
N ARG A 649 40.30 21.83 15.40
CA ARG A 649 41.34 20.80 15.31
C ARG A 649 41.15 20.02 14.01
N VAL A 650 42.01 20.32 13.03
CA VAL A 650 42.31 19.44 11.90
C VAL A 650 42.99 18.21 12.49
N MET A 651 42.30 17.07 12.51
CA MET A 651 42.95 15.79 12.68
C MET A 651 43.28 15.25 11.30
N SER A 652 44.58 15.00 11.10
CA SER A 652 45.19 14.40 9.93
C SER A 652 44.50 13.09 9.56
N THR A 653 43.86 13.05 8.41
CA THR A 653 43.60 11.79 7.70
C THR A 653 44.94 11.26 7.19
N GLN A 654 45.60 10.43 8.00
CA GLN A 654 46.56 9.48 7.46
C GLN A 654 45.85 8.68 6.37
N GLN A 655 46.44 8.69 5.18
CA GLN A 655 46.05 7.85 4.06
C GLN A 655 45.96 6.38 4.51
N LYS A 656 44.75 5.89 4.73
CA LYS A 656 44.45 4.47 4.52
C LYS A 656 43.92 4.36 3.10
N LYS A 657 44.74 3.77 2.23
CA LYS A 657 44.34 3.23 0.92
C LYS A 657 42.96 2.57 1.07
N ALA A 658 41.95 3.12 0.41
CA ALA A 658 40.75 2.38 0.13
C ALA A 658 41.14 1.20 -0.77
N LEU A 659 40.84 -0.01 -0.34
CA LEU A 659 40.82 -1.15 -1.24
C LEU A 659 39.72 -0.87 -2.27
N GLN A 660 40.13 -0.59 -3.52
CA GLN A 660 39.24 -0.69 -4.66
C GLN A 660 38.73 -2.12 -4.71
N VAL A 661 37.44 -2.31 -4.43
CA VAL A 661 36.74 -3.53 -4.83
C VAL A 661 36.68 -3.47 -6.36
N PRO A 662 37.24 -4.45 -7.09
CA PRO A 662 37.20 -4.42 -8.55
C PRO A 662 35.74 -4.47 -8.99
N GLY A 663 35.36 -3.56 -9.89
CA GLY A 663 34.13 -3.73 -10.67
C GLY A 663 34.16 -5.04 -11.46
N PRO A 664 33.04 -5.47 -12.05
CA PRO A 664 33.02 -6.63 -12.93
C PRO A 664 34.10 -6.50 -14.03
N ILE A 665 34.94 -7.53 -14.18
CA ILE A 665 35.94 -7.60 -15.24
C ILE A 665 35.24 -8.07 -16.50
N TYR A 666 35.03 -7.17 -17.46
CA TYR A 666 34.52 -7.53 -18.78
C TYR A 666 35.68 -7.98 -19.67
N LEU A 667 35.55 -9.14 -20.32
CA LEU A 667 36.56 -9.67 -21.25
C LEU A 667 36.06 -9.50 -22.68
N CYS A 668 36.96 -9.08 -23.58
CA CYS A 668 36.65 -8.94 -24.98
C CYS A 668 36.34 -10.30 -25.62
N GLY A 669 35.18 -10.42 -26.29
CA GLY A 669 34.78 -11.65 -26.97
C GLY A 669 35.75 -12.11 -28.07
N THR A 670 36.56 -11.20 -28.64
CA THR A 670 37.54 -11.50 -29.70
C THR A 670 38.91 -11.88 -29.13
N CYS A 671 39.54 -10.98 -28.36
CA CYS A 671 40.92 -11.15 -27.91
C CYS A 671 41.06 -11.69 -26.48
N GLN A 672 39.94 -11.88 -25.76
CA GLN A 672 39.87 -12.36 -24.38
C GLN A 672 40.64 -11.50 -23.35
N SER A 673 41.05 -10.28 -23.75
CA SER A 673 41.69 -9.31 -22.87
C SER A 673 40.66 -8.41 -22.21
N GLN A 674 40.99 -7.82 -21.06
CA GLN A 674 40.08 -7.00 -20.28
C GLN A 674 39.65 -5.72 -21.02
N CYS A 675 38.35 -5.44 -21.04
CA CYS A 675 37.76 -4.16 -21.43
C CYS A 675 37.79 -3.23 -20.20
N LEU A 676 38.33 -2.02 -20.36
CA LEU A 676 38.42 -1.03 -19.29
C LEU A 676 37.19 -0.11 -19.34
N ASP A 677 36.53 0.07 -18.19
CA ASP A 677 35.35 0.96 -18.06
C ASP A 677 35.73 2.45 -18.02
N ASN A 678 37.00 2.78 -17.78
CA ASN A 678 37.51 4.16 -17.73
C ASN A 678 38.75 4.27 -18.61
N VAL A 679 38.57 4.85 -19.79
CA VAL A 679 39.61 4.89 -20.80
C VAL A 679 40.14 6.32 -20.97
N GLU A 680 41.44 6.53 -20.79
CA GLU A 680 42.08 7.83 -21.06
C GLU A 680 42.42 8.02 -22.55
N HIS A 681 42.38 6.94 -23.35
CA HIS A 681 42.73 6.93 -24.77
C HIS A 681 41.66 6.22 -25.62
N GLU A 682 41.23 6.82 -26.73
CA GLU A 682 40.16 6.29 -27.61
C GLU A 682 40.45 4.88 -28.15
N ALA A 683 41.73 4.49 -28.28
CA ALA A 683 42.16 3.18 -28.78
C ALA A 683 41.81 2.01 -27.83
N ASP A 684 41.58 2.30 -26.56
CA ASP A 684 41.26 1.31 -25.52
C ASP A 684 39.74 1.24 -25.23
N SER A 685 38.94 1.93 -26.05
CA SER A 685 37.47 1.94 -25.97
C SER A 685 36.87 0.56 -26.23
N SER A 686 35.72 0.31 -25.60
CA SER A 686 34.99 -0.95 -25.76
C SER A 686 33.51 -0.70 -26.03
N VAL A 687 32.85 -1.69 -26.64
CA VAL A 687 31.45 -1.66 -27.05
C VAL A 687 30.77 -2.97 -26.63
N GLY A 688 29.54 -2.86 -26.14
CA GLY A 688 28.70 -4.01 -25.80
C GLY A 688 27.80 -4.40 -26.97
N CYS A 689 27.60 -5.70 -27.21
CA CYS A 689 26.62 -6.18 -28.18
C CYS A 689 25.21 -6.21 -27.57
N ASP A 690 24.23 -5.56 -28.22
CA ASP A 690 22.85 -5.40 -27.70
C ASP A 690 22.02 -6.70 -27.68
N LYS A 691 22.50 -7.77 -28.33
CA LYS A 691 21.82 -9.09 -28.34
C LYS A 691 22.39 -10.04 -27.29
N CYS A 692 23.71 -10.11 -27.13
CA CYS A 692 24.36 -11.09 -26.25
C CYS A 692 25.02 -10.48 -25.00
N ASN A 693 25.04 -9.14 -24.87
CA ASN A 693 25.69 -8.39 -23.79
C ASN A 693 27.18 -8.70 -23.57
N ARG A 694 27.87 -9.25 -24.59
CA ARG A 694 29.32 -9.42 -24.59
C ARG A 694 30.00 -8.11 -24.98
N TRP A 695 31.17 -7.86 -24.41
CA TRP A 695 31.97 -6.67 -24.66
C TRP A 695 33.09 -6.94 -25.66
N PHE A 696 33.47 -5.92 -26.43
CA PHE A 696 34.50 -6.00 -27.46
C PHE A 696 35.33 -4.72 -27.48
N HIS A 697 36.66 -4.81 -27.69
CA HIS A 697 37.47 -3.60 -27.97
C HIS A 697 37.14 -3.07 -29.35
N TRP A 698 37.12 -1.75 -29.52
CA TRP A 698 36.86 -1.11 -30.81
C TRP A 698 37.79 -1.64 -31.91
N GLY A 699 39.09 -1.71 -31.63
CA GLY A 699 40.08 -2.26 -32.57
C GLY A 699 39.92 -3.75 -32.87
N CYS A 700 39.24 -4.53 -32.01
CA CYS A 700 38.97 -5.95 -32.25
C CYS A 700 37.77 -6.21 -33.18
N VAL A 701 36.90 -5.22 -33.34
CA VAL A 701 35.69 -5.32 -34.19
C VAL A 701 35.67 -4.27 -35.31
N GLY A 702 36.80 -3.58 -35.53
CA GLY A 702 36.97 -2.65 -36.64
C GLY A 702 36.17 -1.35 -36.52
N PHE A 703 35.90 -0.89 -35.29
CA PHE A 703 35.28 0.41 -35.07
C PHE A 703 36.28 1.54 -35.25
N ASP A 704 35.98 2.44 -36.19
CA ASP A 704 36.59 3.76 -36.30
C ASP A 704 35.62 4.80 -35.70
N SER A 705 36.14 5.94 -35.21
CA SER A 705 35.40 6.97 -34.44
C SER A 705 34.12 7.52 -35.08
N ASP A 706 33.91 7.26 -36.37
CA ASP A 706 32.88 7.90 -37.20
C ASP A 706 31.65 7.01 -37.46
N ASN A 707 31.59 5.78 -36.92
CA ASN A 707 30.55 4.80 -37.26
C ASN A 707 29.71 4.31 -36.05
N MET A 708 29.36 5.21 -35.13
CA MET A 708 28.51 4.89 -33.98
C MET A 708 27.02 4.86 -34.37
N SER A 709 26.45 3.65 -34.37
CA SER A 709 25.00 3.40 -34.35
C SER A 709 24.55 3.20 -32.89
N ASP A 710 23.33 3.62 -32.55
CA ASP A 710 22.74 3.40 -31.22
C ASP A 710 22.55 1.91 -30.90
N ASP A 711 22.46 1.07 -31.94
CA ASP A 711 22.41 -0.39 -31.85
C ASP A 711 23.64 -1.02 -32.54
N TRP A 712 24.35 -1.93 -31.87
CA TRP A 712 25.43 -2.73 -32.45
C TRP A 712 25.37 -4.22 -32.06
N TYR A 713 25.59 -5.08 -33.05
CA TYR A 713 25.60 -6.53 -32.90
C TYR A 713 26.95 -7.10 -33.31
N CYS A 714 27.48 -8.05 -32.53
CA CYS A 714 28.72 -8.75 -32.91
C CYS A 714 28.48 -9.71 -34.09
N ASP A 715 29.54 -10.10 -34.79
CA ASP A 715 29.45 -10.97 -35.98
C ASP A 715 28.69 -12.28 -35.74
N GLU A 716 28.86 -12.92 -34.57
CA GLU A 716 28.08 -14.12 -34.20
C GLU A 716 26.57 -13.84 -34.08
N CYS A 717 26.22 -12.65 -33.59
CA CYS A 717 24.83 -12.22 -33.42
C CYS A 717 24.20 -11.73 -34.73
N LEU A 718 25.04 -11.24 -35.66
CA LEU A 718 24.67 -10.81 -37.02
C LEU A 718 24.39 -11.99 -37.95
N THR A 719 25.04 -13.14 -37.77
CA THR A 719 24.73 -14.35 -38.54
C THR A 719 23.39 -15.00 -38.17
N ASP A 720 22.84 -14.65 -37.00
CA ASP A 720 21.54 -15.10 -36.48
C ASP A 720 20.42 -14.05 -36.68
N LEU A 721 20.65 -13.07 -37.56
CA LEU A 721 19.70 -12.05 -38.03
C LEU A 721 19.43 -12.28 -39.52
#